data_AF-A0A961IMJ2-F1
#
_entry.id   AF-A0A961IMJ2-F1
#
_cell.length_a   1.000
_cell.length_b   1.000
_cell.length_c   1.000
_cell.angle_alpha   90.00
_cell.angle_beta   90.00
_cell.angle_gamma   90.00
#
_symmetry.space_group_name_H-M   'P 1'
#
loop_
_entity.id
_entity.type
_entity.pdbx_description
1 polymer ?
#
loop_
_entity_poly.entity_id
_entity_poly.type
_entity_poly.pdbx_seq_one_letter_code
_entity_poly.pdbx_strand_id
1 'polypeptide(L)'
;MQSPYVIPDNKRLIIVDAHDTILKRDLSRDPDDVFGDPTETERVVWVVRDGLLNFIEYYAHMRRARFVISSDGNPDRLRAVFEQFGIARRIHRIYGRDHLHPQTYLKQLDIIARDAEIPIDQCVFIGDSRIDALSAENYGVDFIRVPGTLEDATFSFNEFLRPAFARPDHGLEIQKITNLRQVKRNLSTPELVEEVTARQEGRLLHLGALAVESSPGGAGTPTDRYVVKEPASAARVYWEGSFQAFDADRFEILYLRLLAFLQDRELYIQDCAMGSEHGRQYALRVITQTAWHSLFTRNCFVQVDRTGLGDFLPEFTIIHVPHFKAIPDVDGTTSESFLILHLARKLAVIGGTSFAGELRRAAFNLTGYYYAQEDLLPTSCSSNRNPEDGSLFLYFGLPGLEHTAATLARDCAFFGDAHHVWTRDGVFNLEWGCYEPADDLDPTTNPVVYTASRRFATILENVRVTEHRRAIFSTPDDGVMASFPITHIDHVDRGGAAAHPRHVFVLVRDTFGAFPALARLTPEQTAALLLLGYDAPAGENGGPGVPRYRPFFDEYPLLFHPAVYAVLLWERLRISETQCWLVASGSARAESGSVSLVARVRNGKISEGELIPDPVWNFSCLAAPPGGAAPEAAIGVRTEFQKRLHEYRRLIDPPLVQAFGKEP
;
A
#
# COMPACT_ATOMS: atom_id res chain seq x y z
N MET A 1 22.30 7.42 14.97
CA MET A 1 22.09 8.01 13.63
C MET A 1 23.12 9.11 13.42
N GLN A 2 24.02 8.96 12.46
CA GLN A 2 24.81 10.11 11.96
C GLN A 2 23.84 11.15 11.39
N SER A 3 24.15 12.44 11.54
CA SER A 3 23.36 13.50 10.90
C SER A 3 23.37 13.32 9.37
N PRO A 4 22.26 13.59 8.66
CA PRO A 4 22.17 13.36 7.21
C PRO A 4 23.17 14.25 6.45
N TYR A 5 23.80 13.70 5.41
CA TYR A 5 24.88 14.35 4.67
C TYR A 5 24.33 15.32 3.62
N VAL A 6 24.87 16.53 3.58
CA VAL A 6 24.61 17.52 2.52
C VAL A 6 25.81 17.50 1.57
N ILE A 7 25.61 17.11 0.31
CA ILE A 7 26.65 17.25 -0.70
C ILE A 7 26.77 18.75 -1.04
N PRO A 8 27.98 19.35 -0.92
CA PRO A 8 28.17 20.76 -1.23
C PRO A 8 27.78 21.13 -2.67
N ASP A 9 27.21 22.32 -2.85
CA ASP A 9 26.68 22.80 -4.15
C ASP A 9 27.74 22.90 -5.27
N ASN A 10 29.02 23.00 -4.91
CA ASN A 10 30.13 23.03 -5.86
C ASN A 10 30.50 21.64 -6.39
N LYS A 11 29.92 20.56 -5.86
CA LYS A 11 30.19 19.20 -6.35
C LYS A 11 29.40 18.93 -7.62
N ARG A 12 30.13 18.53 -8.66
CA ARG A 12 29.61 18.29 -10.01
C ARG A 12 29.71 16.83 -10.43
N LEU A 13 30.55 16.03 -9.77
CA LEU A 13 30.68 14.60 -10.01
C LEU A 13 30.47 13.83 -8.72
N ILE A 14 29.47 12.95 -8.72
CA ILE A 14 29.21 12.03 -7.63
C ILE A 14 29.66 10.64 -8.08
N ILE A 15 30.72 10.15 -7.44
CA ILE A 15 31.27 8.82 -7.63
C ILE A 15 30.69 7.95 -6.52
N VAL A 16 30.15 6.79 -6.85
CA VAL A 16 29.53 5.89 -5.87
C VAL A 16 30.13 4.50 -6.04
N ASP A 17 30.53 3.87 -4.93
CA ASP A 17 30.83 2.44 -4.94
C ASP A 17 29.59 1.62 -5.31
N ALA A 18 29.80 0.55 -6.08
CA ALA A 18 28.69 -0.25 -6.59
C ALA A 18 28.18 -1.31 -5.63
N HIS A 19 29.03 -1.87 -4.78
CA HIS A 19 28.70 -3.09 -4.04
C HIS A 19 27.75 -2.78 -2.89
N ASP A 20 28.24 -2.86 -1.67
CA ASP A 20 27.46 -2.76 -0.45
C ASP A 20 26.91 -1.33 -0.22
N THR A 21 27.45 -0.37 -0.97
CA THR A 21 27.01 1.02 -0.99
C THR A 21 25.67 1.23 -1.70
N ILE A 22 25.39 0.58 -2.83
CA ILE A 22 24.13 0.80 -3.59
C ILE A 22 23.35 -0.48 -3.92
N LEU A 23 23.97 -1.64 -3.79
CA LEU A 23 23.32 -2.92 -3.96
C LEU A 23 23.12 -3.58 -2.59
N LYS A 24 21.94 -4.20 -2.41
CA LYS A 24 21.67 -5.13 -1.31
C LYS A 24 21.37 -6.50 -1.90
N ARG A 25 21.70 -7.56 -1.15
CA ARG A 25 21.31 -8.92 -1.54
C ARG A 25 19.79 -9.00 -1.55
N ASP A 26 19.26 -9.68 -2.56
CA ASP A 26 17.85 -10.03 -2.61
C ASP A 26 17.57 -11.16 -1.60
N LEU A 27 17.24 -10.78 -0.37
CA LEU A 27 16.91 -11.72 0.71
C LEU A 27 15.54 -12.40 0.52
N SER A 28 14.79 -12.03 -0.54
CA SER A 28 13.57 -12.76 -0.87
C SER A 28 13.87 -14.20 -1.29
N ARG A 29 15.09 -14.51 -1.75
CA ARG A 29 15.53 -15.87 -2.08
C ARG A 29 16.23 -16.56 -0.90
N ASP A 30 15.72 -17.76 -0.63
CA ASP A 30 15.92 -18.68 0.49
C ASP A 30 17.31 -18.69 1.20
N PRO A 31 17.35 -18.52 2.54
CA PRO A 31 18.53 -18.80 3.37
C PRO A 31 18.92 -20.29 3.49
N ASP A 32 18.03 -21.24 3.16
CA ASP A 32 18.19 -22.68 3.42
C ASP A 32 18.89 -23.46 2.28
N ASP A 33 19.30 -22.83 1.18
CA ASP A 33 20.09 -23.46 0.09
C ASP A 33 21.60 -23.51 0.42
N VAL A 34 21.94 -24.18 1.54
CA VAL A 34 23.32 -24.30 2.08
C VAL A 34 24.02 -25.59 1.60
N PHE A 35 23.35 -26.47 0.83
CA PHE A 35 23.85 -27.80 0.49
C PHE A 35 23.96 -28.15 -1.02
N GLY A 36 23.74 -27.20 -1.93
CA GLY A 36 24.05 -27.37 -3.37
C GLY A 36 25.55 -27.31 -3.67
N ASP A 37 26.04 -28.12 -4.62
CA ASP A 37 27.45 -28.19 -5.02
C ASP A 37 28.00 -26.79 -5.40
N PRO A 38 28.99 -26.24 -4.66
CA PRO A 38 29.49 -24.89 -4.81
C PRO A 38 30.43 -24.68 -6.01
N THR A 39 30.56 -25.63 -6.94
CA THR A 39 31.42 -25.50 -8.13
C THR A 39 30.72 -24.89 -9.37
N GLU A 40 29.40 -24.67 -9.33
CA GLU A 40 28.63 -24.04 -10.42
C GLU A 40 28.34 -22.53 -10.22
N THR A 41 29.07 -21.86 -9.31
CA THR A 41 28.84 -20.49 -8.81
C THR A 41 28.41 -19.42 -9.83
N GLU A 42 27.19 -18.87 -9.64
CA GLU A 42 26.82 -17.43 -9.71
C GLU A 42 25.32 -17.23 -9.40
N ARG A 43 24.94 -17.12 -8.11
CA ARG A 43 23.51 -16.99 -7.69
C ARG A 43 23.24 -15.90 -6.64
N VAL A 44 23.99 -14.80 -6.61
CA VAL A 44 23.56 -13.64 -5.82
C VAL A 44 22.79 -12.68 -6.72
N VAL A 45 21.46 -12.64 -6.56
CA VAL A 45 20.63 -11.59 -7.16
C VAL A 45 20.77 -10.34 -6.30
N TRP A 46 21.15 -9.25 -6.94
CA TRP A 46 21.34 -7.95 -6.29
C TRP A 46 20.19 -7.04 -6.65
N VAL A 47 19.65 -6.32 -5.66
CA VAL A 47 18.67 -5.24 -5.87
C VAL A 47 19.28 -3.92 -5.43
N VAL A 48 18.83 -2.81 -6.00
CA VAL A 48 19.28 -1.48 -5.58
C VAL A 48 18.74 -1.13 -4.20
N ARG A 49 19.52 -0.39 -3.41
CA ARG A 49 19.09 0.14 -2.12
C ARG A 49 17.97 1.16 -2.27
N ASP A 50 17.10 1.22 -1.27
CA ASP A 50 15.97 2.14 -1.24
C ASP A 50 16.45 3.59 -1.25
N GLY A 51 15.66 4.45 -1.89
CA GLY A 51 15.98 5.87 -2.08
C GLY A 51 17.09 6.17 -3.11
N LEU A 52 17.79 5.16 -3.67
CA LEU A 52 18.88 5.42 -4.63
C LEU A 52 18.39 6.14 -5.88
N LEU A 53 17.22 5.79 -6.39
CA LEU A 53 16.64 6.49 -7.55
C LEU A 53 16.36 7.97 -7.21
N ASN A 54 15.77 8.24 -6.05
CA ASN A 54 15.53 9.61 -5.57
C ASN A 54 16.84 10.39 -5.42
N PHE A 55 17.88 9.74 -4.89
CA PHE A 55 19.24 10.28 -4.75
C PHE A 55 19.79 10.75 -6.10
N ILE A 56 19.77 9.83 -7.08
CA ILE A 56 20.28 10.08 -8.42
C ILE A 56 19.45 11.16 -9.11
N GLU A 57 18.12 11.05 -9.07
CA GLU A 57 17.22 12.02 -9.72
C GLU A 57 17.39 13.42 -9.14
N TYR A 58 17.46 13.57 -7.81
CA TYR A 58 17.67 14.85 -7.15
C TYR A 58 18.99 15.50 -7.60
N TYR A 59 20.13 14.83 -7.42
CA TYR A 59 21.43 15.44 -7.72
C TYR A 59 21.69 15.59 -9.23
N ALA A 60 21.23 14.64 -10.04
CA ALA A 60 21.39 14.73 -11.49
C ALA A 60 20.55 15.86 -12.11
N HIS A 61 19.30 16.05 -11.67
CA HIS A 61 18.44 17.08 -12.26
C HIS A 61 18.55 18.43 -11.56
N MET A 62 18.53 18.47 -10.23
CA MET A 62 18.52 19.74 -9.48
C MET A 62 19.90 20.36 -9.39
N ARG A 63 20.93 19.53 -9.18
CA ARG A 63 22.32 20.01 -9.02
C ARG A 63 23.13 19.90 -10.31
N ARG A 64 22.57 19.27 -11.36
CA ARG A 64 23.26 18.97 -12.63
C ARG A 64 24.57 18.22 -12.40
N ALA A 65 24.62 17.38 -11.37
CA ALA A 65 25.77 16.54 -11.08
C ALA A 65 25.77 15.31 -11.99
N ARG A 66 26.96 14.90 -12.47
CA ARG A 66 27.13 13.62 -13.17
C ARG A 66 27.26 12.50 -12.14
N PHE A 67 26.63 11.36 -12.41
CA PHE A 67 26.75 10.15 -11.60
C PHE A 67 27.65 9.13 -12.23
N VAL A 68 28.63 8.63 -11.49
CA VAL A 68 29.50 7.54 -11.92
C VAL A 68 29.46 6.42 -10.89
N ILE A 69 29.39 5.19 -11.38
CA ILE A 69 29.54 4.00 -10.55
C ILE A 69 30.97 3.49 -10.68
N SER A 70 31.60 3.22 -9.55
CA SER A 70 32.94 2.66 -9.45
C SER A 70 32.87 1.30 -8.76
N SER A 71 33.18 0.21 -9.47
CA SER A 71 33.15 -1.16 -8.94
C SER A 71 34.43 -1.93 -9.24
N ASP A 72 34.75 -2.93 -8.44
CA ASP A 72 35.71 -3.98 -8.76
C ASP A 72 35.08 -5.20 -9.48
N GLY A 73 33.75 -5.14 -9.68
CA GLY A 73 32.95 -6.12 -10.41
C GLY A 73 32.86 -5.87 -11.92
N ASN A 74 32.04 -6.68 -12.60
CA ASN A 74 31.84 -6.60 -14.05
C ASN A 74 30.87 -5.44 -14.41
N PRO A 75 31.29 -4.44 -15.21
CA PRO A 75 30.46 -3.29 -15.58
C PRO A 75 29.18 -3.65 -16.34
N ASP A 76 29.22 -4.64 -17.22
CA ASP A 76 28.06 -5.04 -18.03
C ASP A 76 26.99 -5.69 -17.16
N ARG A 77 27.39 -6.47 -16.15
CA ARG A 77 26.47 -7.02 -15.16
C ARG A 77 25.81 -5.94 -14.32
N LEU A 78 26.60 -4.98 -13.84
CA LEU A 78 26.08 -3.85 -13.09
C LEU A 78 25.12 -3.01 -13.95
N ARG A 79 25.46 -2.79 -15.22
CA ARG A 79 24.57 -2.12 -16.18
C ARG A 79 23.25 -2.86 -16.32
N ALA A 80 23.28 -4.18 -16.49
CA ALA A 80 22.07 -5.00 -16.59
C ALA A 80 21.20 -4.89 -15.32
N VAL A 81 21.81 -4.88 -14.13
CA VAL A 81 21.08 -4.64 -12.87
C VAL A 81 20.44 -3.25 -12.88
N PHE A 82 21.20 -2.19 -13.17
CA PHE A 82 20.64 -0.83 -13.20
C PHE A 82 19.62 -0.59 -14.31
N GLU A 83 19.68 -1.33 -15.41
CA GLU A 83 18.68 -1.28 -16.48
C GLU A 83 17.32 -1.81 -16.01
N GLN A 84 17.31 -2.85 -15.17
CA GLN A 84 16.09 -3.38 -14.57
C GLN A 84 15.37 -2.30 -13.76
N PHE A 85 16.12 -1.48 -13.00
CA PHE A 85 15.56 -0.41 -12.17
C PHE A 85 15.39 0.94 -12.89
N GLY A 86 15.64 1.00 -14.21
CA GLY A 86 15.54 2.25 -14.98
C GLY A 86 16.61 3.31 -14.65
N ILE A 87 17.64 2.94 -13.89
CA ILE A 87 18.70 3.85 -13.41
C ILE A 87 19.84 3.94 -14.43
N ALA A 88 20.07 2.91 -15.25
CA ALA A 88 21.24 2.83 -16.14
C ALA A 88 21.39 4.05 -17.07
N ARG A 89 20.29 4.61 -17.57
CA ARG A 89 20.32 5.82 -18.42
C ARG A 89 20.70 7.10 -17.66
N ARG A 90 20.65 7.08 -16.32
CA ARG A 90 21.02 8.19 -15.43
C ARG A 90 22.48 8.10 -14.96
N ILE A 91 23.12 6.96 -15.14
CA ILE A 91 24.53 6.76 -14.82
C ILE A 91 25.36 7.19 -16.04
N HIS A 92 26.24 8.16 -15.83
CA HIS A 92 27.16 8.65 -16.86
C HIS A 92 28.10 7.54 -17.34
N ARG A 93 28.67 6.80 -16.39
CA ARG A 93 29.55 5.66 -16.68
C ARG A 93 29.65 4.70 -15.49
N ILE A 94 29.90 3.43 -15.79
CA ILE A 94 30.19 2.37 -14.82
C ILE A 94 31.62 1.91 -15.08
N TYR A 95 32.48 2.01 -14.08
CA TYR A 95 33.85 1.51 -14.10
C TYR A 95 33.94 0.18 -13.37
N GLY A 96 34.73 -0.74 -13.91
CA GLY A 96 34.95 -2.08 -13.36
C GLY A 96 36.37 -2.20 -12.83
N ARG A 97 36.93 -3.41 -12.85
CA ARG A 97 38.29 -3.63 -12.33
C ARG A 97 39.40 -2.83 -13.05
N ASP A 98 39.10 -2.24 -14.20
CA ASP A 98 40.02 -1.53 -15.09
C ASP A 98 40.53 -0.19 -14.55
N HIS A 99 39.83 0.46 -13.60
CA HIS A 99 40.30 1.70 -12.96
C HIS A 99 40.88 1.47 -11.56
N LEU A 100 41.09 0.22 -11.15
CA LEU A 100 41.70 -0.07 -9.85
C LEU A 100 43.21 -0.11 -9.98
N HIS A 101 43.89 0.45 -8.97
CA HIS A 101 45.34 0.38 -8.91
C HIS A 101 45.79 -1.10 -8.77
N PRO A 102 46.64 -1.63 -9.67
CA PRO A 102 46.92 -3.07 -9.76
C PRO A 102 47.51 -3.72 -8.50
N GLN A 103 48.14 -2.92 -7.63
CA GLN A 103 48.83 -3.41 -6.43
C GLN A 103 48.06 -3.13 -5.14
N THR A 104 47.32 -2.02 -5.09
CA THR A 104 46.70 -1.54 -3.85
C THR A 104 45.19 -1.69 -3.86
N TYR A 105 44.61 -2.03 -5.03
CA TYR A 105 43.16 -2.11 -5.26
C TYR A 105 42.40 -0.81 -4.96
N LEU A 106 43.12 0.31 -4.77
CA LEU A 106 42.52 1.62 -4.60
C LEU A 106 41.87 2.06 -5.91
N LYS A 107 40.72 2.69 -5.80
CA LYS A 107 39.99 3.24 -6.95
C LYS A 107 40.71 4.47 -7.45
N GLN A 108 41.08 4.48 -8.74
CA GLN A 108 41.79 5.60 -9.36
C GLN A 108 40.83 6.74 -9.70
N LEU A 109 40.43 7.52 -8.66
CA LEU A 109 39.43 8.58 -8.78
C LEU A 109 39.86 9.71 -9.73
N ASP A 110 41.16 9.90 -9.92
CA ASP A 110 41.72 10.86 -10.88
C ASP A 110 41.44 10.50 -12.34
N ILE A 111 41.39 9.20 -12.65
CA ILE A 111 40.99 8.71 -13.98
C ILE A 111 39.50 8.97 -14.18
N ILE A 112 38.68 8.62 -13.19
CA ILE A 112 37.23 8.84 -13.24
C ILE A 112 36.90 10.33 -13.43
N ALA A 113 37.53 11.22 -12.65
CA ALA A 113 37.29 12.66 -12.73
C ALA A 113 37.67 13.23 -14.10
N ARG A 114 38.82 12.81 -14.63
CA ARG A 114 39.34 13.24 -15.94
C ARG A 114 38.44 12.80 -17.09
N ASP A 115 38.00 11.55 -17.08
CA ASP A 115 37.07 11.00 -18.07
C ASP A 115 35.71 11.71 -18.04
N ALA A 116 35.26 12.07 -16.84
CA ALA A 116 34.05 12.86 -16.65
C ALA A 116 34.24 14.35 -16.93
N GLU A 117 35.44 14.79 -17.32
CA GLU A 117 35.81 16.20 -17.58
C GLU A 117 35.46 17.14 -16.41
N ILE A 118 35.59 16.65 -15.17
CA ILE A 118 35.27 17.41 -13.96
C ILE A 118 36.53 17.52 -13.07
N PRO A 119 36.87 18.72 -12.59
CA PRO A 119 37.98 18.90 -11.64
C PRO A 119 37.82 18.03 -10.38
N ILE A 120 38.92 17.48 -9.88
CA ILE A 120 38.89 16.52 -8.77
C ILE A 120 38.33 17.12 -7.46
N ASP A 121 38.52 18.42 -7.24
CA ASP A 121 37.97 19.19 -6.12
C ASP A 121 36.44 19.37 -6.19
N GLN A 122 35.85 19.18 -7.37
CA GLN A 122 34.40 19.14 -7.61
C GLN A 122 33.84 17.71 -7.55
N CYS A 123 34.67 16.73 -7.21
CA CYS A 123 34.25 15.36 -7.03
C CYS A 123 33.90 15.08 -5.56
N VAL A 124 32.97 14.15 -5.37
CA VAL A 124 32.67 13.53 -4.08
C VAL A 124 32.57 12.03 -4.30
N PHE A 125 33.14 11.25 -3.38
CA PHE A 125 33.14 9.79 -3.44
C PHE A 125 32.33 9.21 -2.27
N ILE A 126 31.37 8.36 -2.60
CA ILE A 126 30.47 7.71 -1.64
C ILE A 126 30.81 6.22 -1.61
N GLY A 127 31.09 5.70 -0.43
CA GLY A 127 31.44 4.29 -0.23
C GLY A 127 31.22 3.82 1.20
N ASP A 128 31.21 2.51 1.40
CA ASP A 128 30.98 1.86 2.70
C ASP A 128 32.30 1.36 3.32
N SER A 129 33.31 1.10 2.50
CA SER A 129 34.52 0.40 2.93
C SER A 129 35.65 1.33 3.39
N ARG A 130 36.66 0.76 4.05
CA ARG A 130 37.89 1.47 4.40
C ARG A 130 38.77 1.73 3.17
N ILE A 131 38.68 0.85 2.16
CA ILE A 131 39.38 1.00 0.88
C ILE A 131 38.84 2.20 0.12
N ASP A 132 37.53 2.47 0.20
CA ASP A 132 36.95 3.64 -0.43
C ASP A 132 37.43 4.94 0.20
N ALA A 133 37.45 4.97 1.54
CA ALA A 133 37.98 6.11 2.29
C ALA A 133 39.45 6.40 1.95
N LEU A 134 40.29 5.36 1.88
CA LEU A 134 41.69 5.48 1.48
C LEU A 134 41.85 5.92 0.02
N SER A 135 40.96 5.48 -0.87
CA SER A 135 40.96 5.90 -2.27
C SER A 135 40.65 7.39 -2.37
N ALA A 136 39.63 7.88 -1.65
CA ALA A 136 39.31 9.30 -1.58
C ALA A 136 40.47 10.14 -1.02
N GLU A 137 41.06 9.71 0.10
CA GLU A 137 42.19 10.39 0.74
C GLU A 137 43.39 10.50 -0.20
N ASN A 138 43.73 9.41 -0.91
CA ASN A 138 44.86 9.36 -1.85
C ASN A 138 44.75 10.39 -2.99
N TYR A 139 43.53 10.76 -3.37
CA TYR A 139 43.27 11.70 -4.47
C TYR A 139 42.73 13.05 -4.01
N GLY A 140 42.60 13.29 -2.70
CA GLY A 140 42.04 14.52 -2.14
C GLY A 140 40.57 14.74 -2.53
N VAL A 141 39.81 13.66 -2.69
CA VAL A 141 38.37 13.71 -2.98
C VAL A 141 37.59 13.68 -1.67
N ASP A 142 36.52 14.48 -1.58
CA ASP A 142 35.64 14.42 -0.41
C ASP A 142 35.00 13.03 -0.29
N PHE A 143 35.11 12.42 0.87
CA PHE A 143 34.56 11.09 1.13
C PHE A 143 33.31 11.17 1.98
N ILE A 144 32.26 10.46 1.54
CA ILE A 144 31.06 10.25 2.33
C ILE A 144 30.91 8.76 2.61
N ARG A 145 30.97 8.41 3.89
CA ARG A 145 30.81 7.04 4.34
C ARG A 145 29.33 6.71 4.51
N VAL A 146 28.84 5.66 3.84
CA VAL A 146 27.53 5.08 4.15
C VAL A 146 27.67 4.00 5.25
N PRO A 147 26.60 3.70 6.01
CA PRO A 147 26.59 2.59 6.97
C PRO A 147 26.92 1.26 6.28
N GLY A 148 27.72 0.42 6.94
CA GLY A 148 28.12 -0.88 6.40
C GLY A 148 26.97 -1.89 6.32
N THR A 149 26.97 -2.72 5.28
CA THR A 149 25.95 -3.74 4.93
C THR A 149 25.70 -4.83 5.94
N LEU A 150 26.68 -5.20 6.78
CA LEU A 150 26.50 -6.25 7.78
C LEU A 150 25.82 -5.75 9.07
N GLU A 151 25.82 -4.44 9.31
CA GLU A 151 25.35 -3.85 10.57
C GLU A 151 24.00 -3.14 10.44
N ASP A 152 23.59 -2.72 9.23
CA ASP A 152 22.35 -1.97 9.04
C ASP A 152 21.62 -2.31 7.72
N ALA A 153 20.74 -3.32 7.79
CA ALA A 153 19.86 -3.73 6.69
C ALA A 153 18.79 -2.67 6.36
N THR A 154 18.56 -1.69 7.24
CA THR A 154 17.52 -0.67 7.10
C THR A 154 17.99 0.60 6.40
N PHE A 155 19.29 0.71 6.07
CA PHE A 155 19.82 1.90 5.40
C PHE A 155 19.14 2.21 4.05
N SER A 156 18.63 3.44 3.95
CA SER A 156 18.04 4.04 2.75
C SER A 156 18.78 5.32 2.36
N PHE A 157 18.98 5.53 1.06
CA PHE A 157 19.51 6.78 0.54
C PHE A 157 18.58 7.97 0.82
N ASN A 158 17.28 7.75 1.09
CA ASN A 158 16.38 8.83 1.47
C ASN A 158 16.74 9.42 2.85
N GLU A 159 17.21 8.60 3.79
CA GLU A 159 17.67 9.06 5.11
C GLU A 159 19.07 9.70 5.02
N PHE A 160 19.88 9.24 4.06
CA PHE A 160 21.22 9.75 3.81
C PHE A 160 21.21 11.12 3.13
N LEU A 161 20.21 11.37 2.27
CA LEU A 161 19.98 12.63 1.60
C LEU A 161 19.50 13.67 2.59
N ARG A 162 20.24 14.77 2.71
CA ARG A 162 19.63 16.06 3.05
C ARG A 162 19.60 16.95 1.82
N PRO A 163 18.51 16.93 1.03
CA PRO A 163 18.43 17.78 -0.13
C PRO A 163 18.34 19.24 0.34
N ALA A 164 19.35 20.05 0.00
CA ALA A 164 19.27 21.49 0.16
C ALA A 164 18.36 22.06 -0.92
N PHE A 165 17.04 22.02 -0.70
CA PHE A 165 16.06 22.59 -1.62
C PHE A 165 16.11 24.11 -1.55
N ALA A 166 16.33 24.76 -2.69
CA ALA A 166 16.52 26.22 -2.77
C ALA A 166 15.24 27.03 -2.49
N ARG A 167 14.08 26.39 -2.31
CA ARG A 167 12.77 27.05 -2.25
C ARG A 167 11.74 26.29 -1.40
N PRO A 168 10.68 26.99 -0.93
CA PRO A 168 9.56 26.40 -0.21
C PRO A 168 8.65 25.47 -1.05
N ASP A 169 8.94 25.27 -2.34
CA ASP A 169 8.25 24.36 -3.25
C ASP A 169 8.88 22.95 -3.38
N HIS A 170 9.69 22.56 -2.40
CA HIS A 170 10.50 21.32 -2.29
C HIS A 170 9.85 20.02 -2.79
N GLY A 171 10.55 19.31 -3.68
CA GLY A 171 10.27 17.95 -4.17
C GLY A 171 9.22 17.83 -5.28
N LEU A 172 8.68 18.92 -5.82
CA LEU A 172 7.82 18.88 -7.02
C LEU A 172 8.63 18.72 -8.31
N GLU A 173 9.86 19.22 -8.30
CA GLU A 173 10.90 19.02 -9.31
C GLU A 173 11.18 17.56 -9.64
N ILE A 174 11.09 16.66 -8.65
CA ILE A 174 11.29 15.20 -8.82
C ILE A 174 10.23 14.68 -9.78
N GLN A 175 9.02 15.23 -9.69
CA GLN A 175 7.89 14.93 -10.56
C GLN A 175 7.83 15.82 -11.80
N LYS A 176 8.83 16.69 -12.02
CA LYS A 176 8.87 17.67 -13.13
C LYS A 176 7.69 18.64 -13.18
N ILE A 177 6.98 18.82 -12.07
CA ILE A 177 5.88 19.79 -11.96
C ILE A 177 6.49 21.17 -11.74
N THR A 178 6.23 22.09 -12.66
CA THR A 178 6.82 23.44 -12.66
C THR A 178 5.78 24.49 -13.06
N ASN A 179 6.09 25.77 -12.78
CA ASN A 179 5.28 26.93 -13.21
C ASN A 179 3.81 26.83 -12.76
N LEU A 180 3.64 26.47 -11.49
CA LEU A 180 2.35 26.50 -10.81
C LEU A 180 2.03 27.93 -10.36
N ARG A 181 0.75 28.26 -10.29
CA ARG A 181 0.29 29.53 -9.74
C ARG A 181 0.53 29.63 -8.25
N GLN A 182 0.18 28.56 -7.53
CA GLN A 182 0.35 28.45 -6.08
C GLN A 182 0.46 26.99 -5.65
N VAL A 183 1.19 26.75 -4.58
CA VAL A 183 1.19 25.46 -3.89
C VAL A 183 0.83 25.66 -2.43
N LYS A 184 -0.20 24.98 -1.95
CA LYS A 184 -0.65 24.98 -0.55
C LYS A 184 -0.24 23.67 0.10
N ARG A 185 0.81 23.68 0.92
CA ARG A 185 1.40 22.49 1.54
C ARG A 185 0.89 22.29 2.95
N ASN A 186 0.55 21.05 3.29
CA ASN A 186 0.31 20.56 4.64
C ASN A 186 -0.62 21.48 5.45
N LEU A 187 -1.64 22.03 4.77
CA LEU A 187 -2.65 22.85 5.41
C LEU A 187 -3.30 22.04 6.53
N SER A 188 -3.54 22.71 7.64
CA SER A 188 -4.24 22.12 8.78
C SER A 188 -5.70 21.84 8.44
N THR A 189 -6.34 20.99 9.24
CA THR A 189 -7.74 20.63 9.06
C THR A 189 -8.68 21.86 8.97
N PRO A 190 -8.58 22.90 9.84
CA PRO A 190 -9.39 24.10 9.69
C PRO A 190 -9.11 24.88 8.39
N GLU A 191 -7.83 25.07 8.04
CA GLU A 191 -7.43 25.76 6.80
C GLU A 191 -8.01 25.04 5.56
N LEU A 192 -7.99 23.70 5.55
CA LEU A 192 -8.58 22.92 4.46
C LEU A 192 -10.10 23.08 4.40
N VAL A 193 -10.80 23.08 5.53
CA VAL A 193 -12.26 23.32 5.55
C VAL A 193 -12.60 24.72 5.03
N GLU A 194 -11.82 25.73 5.39
CA GLU A 194 -11.94 27.09 4.86
C GLU A 194 -11.73 27.12 3.35
N GLU A 195 -10.69 26.45 2.83
CA GLU A 195 -10.43 26.35 1.40
C GLU A 195 -11.56 25.62 0.65
N VAL A 196 -12.04 24.49 1.16
CA VAL A 196 -13.16 23.74 0.56
C VAL A 196 -14.40 24.62 0.40
N THR A 197 -14.73 25.38 1.44
CA THR A 197 -15.92 26.25 1.44
C THR A 197 -15.72 27.49 0.57
N ALA A 198 -14.56 28.15 0.65
CA ALA A 198 -14.23 29.33 -0.14
C ALA A 198 -14.22 29.03 -1.65
N ARG A 199 -13.79 27.82 -2.02
CA ARG A 199 -13.70 27.35 -3.42
C ARG A 199 -14.98 26.69 -3.92
N GLN A 200 -16.00 26.59 -3.06
CA GLN A 200 -17.27 25.93 -3.37
C GLN A 200 -17.10 24.46 -3.81
N GLU A 201 -16.04 23.80 -3.33
CA GLU A 201 -15.79 22.38 -3.56
C GLU A 201 -16.68 21.49 -2.68
N GLY A 202 -17.21 22.05 -1.59
CA GLY A 202 -18.12 21.39 -0.67
C GLY A 202 -18.91 22.38 0.16
N ARG A 203 -19.84 21.86 0.97
CA ARG A 203 -20.74 22.68 1.81
C ARG A 203 -20.69 22.24 3.26
N LEU A 204 -20.47 23.19 4.17
CA LEU A 204 -20.61 22.93 5.60
C LEU A 204 -22.06 22.63 5.97
N LEU A 205 -22.26 21.52 6.67
CA LEU A 205 -23.51 21.06 7.20
C LEU A 205 -23.70 21.48 8.66
N HIS A 206 -24.93 21.32 9.14
CA HIS A 206 -25.23 21.36 10.57
C HIS A 206 -24.27 20.41 11.33
N LEU A 207 -23.62 20.94 12.38
CA LEU A 207 -22.60 20.28 13.22
C LEU A 207 -21.17 20.19 12.64
N GLY A 208 -20.95 20.70 11.43
CA GLY A 208 -19.60 21.00 10.93
C GLY A 208 -18.99 19.99 9.95
N ALA A 209 -19.70 18.91 9.61
CA ALA A 209 -19.29 18.03 8.51
C ALA A 209 -19.38 18.76 7.16
N LEU A 210 -18.63 18.28 6.16
CA LEU A 210 -18.63 18.79 4.79
C LEU A 210 -19.37 17.81 3.87
N ALA A 211 -20.40 18.27 3.18
CA ALA A 211 -20.96 17.53 2.03
C ALA A 211 -20.15 17.86 0.78
N VAL A 212 -19.71 16.84 0.05
CA VAL A 212 -19.02 16.95 -1.25
C VAL A 212 -19.70 16.03 -2.26
N GLU A 213 -19.52 16.31 -3.54
CA GLU A 213 -20.06 15.51 -4.63
C GLU A 213 -18.91 15.07 -5.54
N SER A 214 -18.75 13.76 -5.72
CA SER A 214 -17.69 13.16 -6.54
C SER A 214 -18.21 12.55 -7.85
N SER A 215 -19.49 12.22 -7.92
CA SER A 215 -20.16 11.67 -9.09
C SER A 215 -21.62 12.14 -9.15
N PRO A 216 -22.09 12.69 -10.29
CA PRO A 216 -23.52 12.95 -10.48
C PRO A 216 -24.30 11.63 -10.43
N GLY A 217 -25.01 11.37 -9.32
CA GLY A 217 -25.79 10.14 -9.11
C GLY A 217 -25.16 9.09 -8.20
N GLY A 218 -24.10 9.41 -7.45
CA GLY A 218 -23.69 8.67 -6.24
C GLY A 218 -22.83 7.42 -6.45
N ALA A 219 -23.07 6.66 -7.51
CA ALA A 219 -22.17 5.59 -7.93
C ALA A 219 -20.92 6.22 -8.55
N GLY A 220 -19.77 6.14 -7.88
CA GLY A 220 -18.50 6.73 -8.34
C GLY A 220 -18.17 6.41 -9.80
N THR A 221 -17.42 7.30 -10.46
CA THR A 221 -17.07 7.13 -11.88
C THR A 221 -16.23 5.86 -12.07
N PRO A 222 -16.64 4.92 -12.95
CA PRO A 222 -15.82 3.77 -13.31
C PRO A 222 -14.41 4.25 -13.70
N THR A 223 -13.41 3.74 -13.00
CA THR A 223 -12.02 4.17 -13.15
C THR A 223 -11.21 3.00 -13.66
N ASP A 224 -10.56 3.17 -14.81
CA ASP A 224 -9.71 2.15 -15.37
C ASP A 224 -8.40 2.05 -14.59
N ARG A 225 -7.93 0.83 -14.35
CA ARG A 225 -6.78 0.58 -13.47
C ARG A 225 -5.64 -0.07 -14.25
N TYR A 226 -4.48 0.54 -14.15
CA TYR A 226 -3.33 0.24 -14.98
C TYR A 226 -2.03 0.13 -14.16
N VAL A 227 -1.12 -0.73 -14.60
CA VAL A 227 0.27 -0.74 -14.16
C VAL A 227 1.16 -0.58 -15.38
N VAL A 228 2.11 0.36 -15.32
CA VAL A 228 3.10 0.56 -16.38
C VAL A 228 3.93 -0.72 -16.54
N LYS A 229 3.92 -1.29 -17.74
CA LYS A 229 4.62 -2.53 -18.05
C LYS A 229 6.10 -2.25 -18.27
N GLU A 230 6.88 -2.34 -17.22
CA GLU A 230 8.33 -2.13 -17.22
C GLU A 230 9.10 -3.41 -16.82
N PRO A 231 10.35 -3.59 -17.28
CA PRO A 231 11.11 -4.81 -17.04
C PRO A 231 11.23 -5.22 -15.56
N ALA A 232 11.42 -4.27 -14.64
CA ALA A 232 11.61 -4.55 -13.21
C ALA A 232 10.41 -5.23 -12.53
N SER A 233 9.19 -4.90 -12.97
CA SER A 233 7.95 -5.35 -12.32
C SER A 233 7.17 -6.34 -13.17
N ALA A 234 7.43 -6.41 -14.48
CA ALA A 234 6.63 -7.19 -15.42
C ALA A 234 6.55 -8.68 -15.11
N ALA A 235 7.60 -9.30 -14.56
CA ALA A 235 7.58 -10.70 -14.18
C ALA A 235 6.82 -10.97 -12.86
N ARG A 236 6.55 -9.93 -12.08
CA ARG A 236 6.01 -10.01 -10.72
C ARG A 236 4.54 -9.62 -10.64
N VAL A 237 4.10 -8.73 -11.53
CA VAL A 237 2.71 -8.26 -11.59
C VAL A 237 1.81 -9.35 -12.15
N TYR A 238 0.67 -9.58 -11.49
CA TYR A 238 -0.36 -10.50 -11.96
C TYR A 238 -1.25 -9.84 -13.02
N TRP A 239 -0.89 -10.01 -14.28
CA TRP A 239 -1.54 -9.37 -15.42
C TRP A 239 -2.93 -9.91 -15.77
N GLU A 240 -3.31 -11.10 -15.26
CA GLU A 240 -4.68 -11.62 -15.38
C GLU A 240 -5.59 -11.11 -14.24
N GLY A 241 -5.05 -10.27 -13.34
CA GLY A 241 -5.79 -9.60 -12.27
C GLY A 241 -6.57 -8.39 -12.75
N SER A 242 -6.95 -7.51 -11.82
CA SER A 242 -7.77 -6.33 -12.15
C SER A 242 -6.99 -5.15 -12.73
N PHE A 243 -5.67 -5.16 -12.66
CA PHE A 243 -4.82 -4.14 -13.24
C PHE A 243 -4.39 -4.53 -14.65
N GLN A 244 -4.64 -3.65 -15.61
CA GLN A 244 -4.26 -3.84 -17.00
C GLN A 244 -2.83 -3.34 -17.25
N ALA A 245 -2.13 -3.95 -18.20
CA ALA A 245 -0.83 -3.48 -18.64
C ALA A 245 -0.96 -2.14 -19.37
N PHE A 246 -0.10 -1.18 -19.03
CA PHE A 246 -0.01 0.12 -19.68
C PHE A 246 1.36 0.32 -20.31
N ASP A 247 1.39 0.82 -21.53
CA ASP A 247 2.63 1.01 -22.27
C ASP A 247 3.44 2.17 -21.66
N ALA A 248 4.76 1.98 -21.52
CA ALA A 248 5.63 2.96 -20.88
C ALA A 248 5.78 4.25 -21.70
N ASP A 249 5.82 4.15 -23.03
CA ASP A 249 5.91 5.34 -23.90
C ASP A 249 4.59 6.12 -23.89
N ARG A 250 3.45 5.41 -23.85
CA ARG A 250 2.12 6.02 -23.65
C ARG A 250 2.01 6.72 -22.30
N PHE A 251 2.57 6.13 -21.24
CA PHE A 251 2.63 6.79 -19.94
C PHE A 251 3.37 8.12 -20.01
N GLU A 252 4.53 8.19 -20.68
CA GLU A 252 5.26 9.45 -20.83
C GLU A 252 4.43 10.50 -21.57
N ILE A 253 3.69 10.12 -22.61
CA ILE A 253 2.80 11.04 -23.35
C ILE A 253 1.70 11.59 -22.44
N LEU A 254 0.98 10.71 -21.73
CA LEU A 254 -0.07 11.11 -20.79
C LEU A 254 0.50 12.00 -19.68
N TYR A 255 1.67 11.63 -19.14
CA TYR A 255 2.33 12.36 -18.07
C TYR A 255 2.75 13.77 -18.52
N LEU A 256 3.32 13.91 -19.73
CA LEU A 256 3.65 15.23 -20.29
C LEU A 256 2.40 16.11 -20.47
N ARG A 257 1.27 15.52 -20.92
CA ARG A 257 -0.01 16.24 -21.01
C ARG A 257 -0.53 16.66 -19.64
N LEU A 258 -0.40 15.81 -18.64
CA LEU A 258 -0.74 16.14 -17.26
C LEU A 258 0.11 17.32 -16.76
N LEU A 259 1.43 17.29 -16.97
CA LEU A 259 2.32 18.40 -16.59
C LEU A 259 1.96 19.72 -17.31
N ALA A 260 1.60 19.64 -18.59
CA ALA A 260 1.11 20.77 -19.36
C ALA A 260 -0.24 21.29 -18.83
N PHE A 261 -1.14 20.39 -18.44
CA PHE A 261 -2.42 20.74 -17.84
C PHE A 261 -2.22 21.49 -16.50
N LEU A 262 -1.21 21.12 -15.72
CA LEU A 262 -0.92 21.71 -14.41
C LEU A 262 -0.32 23.14 -14.46
N GLN A 263 0.10 23.63 -15.62
CA GLN A 263 0.68 24.97 -15.77
C GLN A 263 -0.30 26.08 -15.31
N ASP A 264 0.20 27.06 -14.54
CA ASP A 264 -0.58 28.15 -13.93
C ASP A 264 -1.79 27.69 -13.09
N ARG A 265 -1.72 26.48 -12.52
CA ARG A 265 -2.74 25.97 -11.58
C ARG A 265 -2.27 26.00 -10.14
N GLU A 266 -3.23 25.95 -9.24
CA GLU A 266 -3.01 25.79 -7.82
C GLU A 266 -3.07 24.31 -7.45
N LEU A 267 -2.19 23.87 -6.56
CA LEU A 267 -2.16 22.49 -6.05
C LEU A 267 -2.08 22.45 -4.53
N TYR A 268 -2.63 21.39 -3.96
CA TYR A 268 -2.54 21.04 -2.55
C TYR A 268 -1.59 19.86 -2.40
N ILE A 269 -0.79 19.88 -1.34
CA ILE A 269 0.13 18.79 -1.01
C ILE A 269 -0.10 18.38 0.43
N GLN A 270 -0.22 17.08 0.68
CA GLN A 270 -0.11 16.49 2.01
C GLN A 270 1.04 15.49 2.01
N ASP A 271 1.98 15.73 2.91
CA ASP A 271 3.06 14.85 3.28
C ASP A 271 2.60 14.03 4.49
N CYS A 272 2.49 12.73 4.29
CA CYS A 272 1.94 11.76 5.22
C CYS A 272 2.81 10.51 5.26
N ALA A 273 2.42 9.55 6.08
CA ALA A 273 3.04 8.24 6.13
C ALA A 273 1.98 7.16 5.89
N MET A 274 2.42 6.07 5.26
CA MET A 274 1.70 4.81 5.21
C MET A 274 2.33 3.86 6.23
N GLY A 275 1.50 3.26 7.08
CA GLY A 275 1.96 2.46 8.21
C GLY A 275 2.09 3.26 9.50
N SER A 276 1.59 2.70 10.60
CA SER A 276 1.65 3.27 11.95
C SER A 276 2.87 2.82 12.75
N GLU A 277 3.55 1.74 12.36
CA GLU A 277 4.73 1.22 13.07
C GLU A 277 5.98 2.02 12.69
N HIS A 278 6.57 2.71 13.67
CA HIS A 278 7.81 3.44 13.49
C HIS A 278 8.94 2.55 12.95
N GLY A 279 9.68 3.05 11.96
CA GLY A 279 10.75 2.31 11.28
C GLY A 279 10.28 1.38 10.16
N ARG A 280 8.96 1.15 10.01
CA ARG A 280 8.35 0.40 8.89
C ARG A 280 7.33 1.23 8.10
N GLN A 281 7.36 2.55 8.30
CA GLN A 281 6.48 3.49 7.60
C GLN A 281 7.08 3.89 6.26
N TYR A 282 6.25 4.02 5.24
CA TYR A 282 6.66 4.65 3.99
C TYR A 282 6.25 6.11 3.95
N ALA A 283 7.19 6.98 3.58
CA ALA A 283 6.92 8.40 3.36
C ALA A 283 6.09 8.59 2.08
N LEU A 284 4.86 9.08 2.24
CA LEU A 284 3.89 9.27 1.15
C LEU A 284 3.59 10.75 0.93
N ARG A 285 3.78 11.23 -0.29
CA ARG A 285 3.30 12.55 -0.73
C ARG A 285 2.08 12.42 -1.61
N VAL A 286 1.00 13.10 -1.26
CA VAL A 286 -0.18 13.23 -2.12
C VAL A 286 -0.25 14.67 -2.64
N ILE A 287 -0.28 14.80 -3.96
CA ILE A 287 -0.42 16.06 -4.70
C ILE A 287 -1.80 16.04 -5.35
N THR A 288 -2.65 17.03 -5.05
CA THR A 288 -4.00 17.07 -5.60
C THR A 288 -4.49 18.47 -5.99
N GLN A 289 -5.44 18.52 -6.92
CA GLN A 289 -5.99 19.76 -7.48
C GLN A 289 -6.97 20.49 -6.54
N THR A 290 -7.53 19.82 -5.54
CA THR A 290 -8.66 20.33 -4.74
C THR A 290 -8.37 20.22 -3.24
N ALA A 291 -8.94 21.15 -2.47
CA ALA A 291 -8.75 21.19 -1.03
C ALA A 291 -9.43 20.01 -0.34
N TRP A 292 -10.60 19.56 -0.83
CA TRP A 292 -11.34 18.50 -0.14
C TRP A 292 -10.67 17.14 -0.26
N HIS A 293 -10.02 16.83 -1.39
CA HIS A 293 -9.20 15.63 -1.52
C HIS A 293 -7.94 15.71 -0.63
N SER A 294 -7.38 16.91 -0.44
CA SER A 294 -6.30 17.13 0.52
C SER A 294 -6.76 16.88 1.96
N LEU A 295 -7.99 17.28 2.31
CA LEU A 295 -8.61 16.95 3.59
C LEU A 295 -8.88 15.45 3.73
N PHE A 296 -9.35 14.79 2.67
CA PHE A 296 -9.53 13.34 2.65
C PHE A 296 -8.21 12.61 2.95
N THR A 297 -7.13 12.97 2.26
CA THR A 297 -5.78 12.44 2.53
C THR A 297 -5.38 12.64 4.00
N ARG A 298 -5.64 13.82 4.55
CA ARG A 298 -5.34 14.15 5.95
C ARG A 298 -6.19 13.36 6.96
N ASN A 299 -7.43 13.02 6.58
CA ASN A 299 -8.30 12.18 7.38
C ASN A 299 -7.81 10.73 7.37
N CYS A 300 -7.44 10.19 6.20
CA CYS A 300 -7.18 8.77 6.02
C CYS A 300 -5.77 8.30 6.41
N PHE A 301 -4.72 9.09 6.16
CA PHE A 301 -3.33 8.62 6.34
C PHE A 301 -2.65 9.19 7.57
N VAL A 302 -1.55 8.55 8.00
CA VAL A 302 -0.78 8.96 9.17
C VAL A 302 -0.17 10.34 8.93
N GLN A 303 -0.47 11.29 9.81
CA GLN A 303 0.06 12.65 9.70
C GLN A 303 1.51 12.69 10.17
N VAL A 304 2.38 13.33 9.38
CA VAL A 304 3.75 13.63 9.81
C VAL A 304 3.73 14.85 10.74
N ASP A 305 4.50 14.76 11.83
CA ASP A 305 4.63 15.87 12.77
C ASP A 305 5.16 17.14 12.10
N ARG A 306 4.66 18.30 12.53
CA ARG A 306 5.03 19.60 11.92
C ARG A 306 6.54 19.86 11.93
N THR A 307 7.25 19.34 12.92
CA THR A 307 8.71 19.43 13.03
C THR A 307 9.43 18.58 11.99
N GLY A 308 8.83 17.48 11.54
CA GLY A 308 9.37 16.59 10.50
C GLY A 308 9.10 17.05 9.07
N LEU A 309 8.14 17.97 8.86
CA LEU A 309 7.75 18.43 7.52
C LEU A 309 8.85 19.20 6.78
N GLY A 310 9.73 19.90 7.50
CA GLY A 310 10.80 20.71 6.88
C GLY A 310 11.87 19.88 6.15
N ASP A 311 12.11 18.66 6.62
CA ASP A 311 13.09 17.72 6.06
C ASP A 311 12.39 16.53 5.34
N PHE A 312 11.07 16.61 5.06
CA PHE A 312 10.32 15.50 4.48
C PHE A 312 10.72 15.20 3.03
N LEU A 313 11.18 13.97 2.79
CA LEU A 313 11.48 13.44 1.45
C LEU A 313 10.51 12.28 1.13
N PRO A 314 9.63 12.43 0.13
CA PRO A 314 8.70 11.37 -0.22
C PRO A 314 9.43 10.17 -0.83
N GLU A 315 9.06 8.99 -0.35
CA GLU A 315 9.43 7.73 -1.01
C GLU A 315 8.43 7.37 -2.09
N PHE A 316 7.14 7.60 -1.81
CA PHE A 316 6.03 7.38 -2.73
C PHE A 316 5.31 8.68 -3.02
N THR A 317 4.82 8.82 -4.26
CA THR A 317 4.02 9.98 -4.65
C THR A 317 2.71 9.55 -5.30
N ILE A 318 1.61 10.20 -4.94
CA ILE A 318 0.32 10.10 -5.63
C ILE A 318 0.01 11.48 -6.22
N ILE A 319 -0.25 11.53 -7.52
CA ILE A 319 -0.69 12.73 -8.23
C ILE A 319 -2.16 12.53 -8.62
N HIS A 320 -3.06 13.26 -7.96
CA HIS A 320 -4.49 13.17 -8.18
C HIS A 320 -5.06 14.47 -8.76
N VAL A 321 -5.40 14.43 -10.05
CA VAL A 321 -5.86 15.59 -10.82
C VAL A 321 -7.23 15.26 -11.42
N PRO A 322 -8.32 15.33 -10.63
CA PRO A 322 -9.65 14.86 -11.02
C PRO A 322 -10.18 15.52 -12.30
N HIS A 323 -9.80 16.77 -12.57
CA HIS A 323 -10.25 17.49 -13.76
C HIS A 323 -9.40 17.21 -15.02
N PHE A 324 -8.29 16.47 -14.89
CA PHE A 324 -7.52 16.01 -16.05
C PHE A 324 -8.11 14.70 -16.55
N LYS A 325 -8.68 14.72 -17.75
CA LYS A 325 -9.29 13.55 -18.39
C LYS A 325 -8.34 12.95 -19.41
N ALA A 326 -8.23 11.63 -19.41
CA ALA A 326 -7.55 10.93 -20.49
C ALA A 326 -8.34 11.09 -21.81
N ILE A 327 -7.63 11.04 -22.92
CA ILE A 327 -8.18 10.91 -24.27
C ILE A 327 -7.87 9.47 -24.71
N PRO A 328 -8.84 8.54 -24.66
CA PRO A 328 -8.60 7.11 -24.91
C PRO A 328 -7.73 6.81 -26.14
N ASP A 329 -8.07 7.40 -27.28
CA ASP A 329 -7.36 7.18 -28.55
C ASP A 329 -5.90 7.67 -28.56
N VAL A 330 -5.58 8.67 -27.73
CA VAL A 330 -4.23 9.28 -27.65
C VAL A 330 -3.41 8.64 -26.55
N ASP A 331 -4.02 8.48 -25.38
CA ASP A 331 -3.34 8.06 -24.17
C ASP A 331 -3.29 6.53 -24.02
N GLY A 332 -4.13 5.78 -24.75
CA GLY A 332 -4.20 4.33 -24.65
C GLY A 332 -4.99 3.83 -23.44
N THR A 333 -5.88 4.66 -22.90
CA THR A 333 -6.85 4.27 -21.86
C THR A 333 -8.15 3.78 -22.50
N THR A 334 -9.02 3.11 -21.72
CA THR A 334 -10.34 2.66 -22.18
C THR A 334 -11.45 3.67 -21.90
N SER A 335 -11.23 4.61 -20.97
CA SER A 335 -12.13 5.69 -20.61
C SER A 335 -11.36 6.98 -20.27
N GLU A 336 -12.11 8.03 -19.92
CA GLU A 336 -11.54 9.31 -19.47
C GLU A 336 -10.94 9.24 -18.06
N SER A 337 -11.35 8.27 -17.24
CA SER A 337 -10.96 8.12 -15.83
C SER A 337 -9.98 6.98 -15.65
N PHE A 338 -8.88 7.24 -14.95
CA PHE A 338 -7.79 6.28 -14.82
C PHE A 338 -7.07 6.37 -13.48
N LEU A 339 -6.52 5.24 -13.05
CA LEU A 339 -5.49 5.07 -12.04
C LEU A 339 -4.33 4.32 -12.70
N ILE A 340 -3.17 4.96 -12.86
CA ILE A 340 -1.97 4.32 -13.39
C ILE A 340 -0.89 4.26 -12.32
N LEU A 341 -0.42 3.05 -12.02
CA LEU A 341 0.70 2.81 -11.12
C LEU A 341 1.99 2.66 -11.94
N HIS A 342 3.03 3.40 -11.58
CA HIS A 342 4.39 3.26 -12.10
C HIS A 342 5.30 2.84 -10.96
N LEU A 343 5.54 1.52 -10.86
CA LEU A 343 6.17 0.91 -9.70
C LEU A 343 7.62 1.37 -9.55
N ALA A 344 8.46 1.33 -10.60
CA ALA A 344 9.85 1.78 -10.50
C ALA A 344 10.00 3.25 -10.12
N ARG A 345 9.04 4.11 -10.49
CA ARG A 345 9.00 5.52 -10.07
C ARG A 345 8.35 5.74 -8.71
N LYS A 346 7.85 4.68 -8.06
CA LYS A 346 7.07 4.74 -6.81
C LYS A 346 5.95 5.80 -6.91
N LEU A 347 5.27 5.83 -8.05
CA LEU A 347 4.33 6.87 -8.46
C LEU A 347 2.96 6.28 -8.80
N ALA A 348 1.89 6.91 -8.33
CA ALA A 348 0.54 6.71 -8.85
C ALA A 348 0.00 8.01 -9.45
N VAL A 349 -0.69 7.90 -10.59
CA VAL A 349 -1.37 9.02 -11.25
C VAL A 349 -2.84 8.71 -11.39
N ILE A 350 -3.69 9.60 -10.89
CA ILE A 350 -5.15 9.48 -10.94
C ILE A 350 -5.72 10.69 -11.67
N GLY A 351 -6.58 10.45 -12.66
CA GLY A 351 -7.25 11.49 -13.43
C GLY A 351 -8.68 11.10 -13.82
N GLY A 352 -9.48 12.10 -14.17
CA GLY A 352 -10.85 11.95 -14.70
C GLY A 352 -11.92 11.59 -13.68
N THR A 353 -11.53 11.25 -12.45
CA THR A 353 -12.43 10.86 -11.37
C THR A 353 -12.19 11.72 -10.13
N SER A 354 -13.28 12.09 -9.45
CA SER A 354 -13.27 12.76 -8.14
C SER A 354 -13.58 11.78 -7.00
N PHE A 355 -13.67 10.47 -7.28
CA PHE A 355 -13.99 9.49 -6.25
C PHE A 355 -12.81 9.30 -5.30
N ALA A 356 -12.98 9.66 -4.03
CA ALA A 356 -11.86 9.69 -3.08
C ALA A 356 -11.30 8.30 -2.76
N GLY A 357 -12.10 7.25 -2.93
CA GLY A 357 -11.66 5.87 -2.78
C GLY A 357 -10.47 5.49 -3.66
N GLU A 358 -10.28 6.14 -4.82
CA GLU A 358 -9.12 5.87 -5.69
C GLU A 358 -7.80 6.41 -5.08
N LEU A 359 -7.83 7.44 -4.24
CA LEU A 359 -6.64 7.87 -3.47
C LEU A 359 -6.22 6.82 -2.45
N ARG A 360 -7.19 6.34 -1.66
CA ARG A 360 -6.99 5.28 -0.65
C ARG A 360 -6.45 4.01 -1.32
N ARG A 361 -7.04 3.64 -2.45
CA ARG A 361 -6.64 2.51 -3.27
C ARG A 361 -5.23 2.65 -3.85
N ALA A 362 -4.92 3.80 -4.45
CA ALA A 362 -3.60 4.04 -4.99
C ALA A 362 -2.50 3.92 -3.93
N ALA A 363 -2.76 4.46 -2.73
CA ALA A 363 -1.84 4.32 -1.61
C ALA A 363 -1.64 2.85 -1.24
N PHE A 364 -2.71 2.11 -0.95
CA PHE A 364 -2.62 0.69 -0.59
C PHE A 364 -1.96 -0.17 -1.67
N ASN A 365 -2.35 -0.03 -2.94
CA ASN A 365 -1.80 -0.86 -4.01
C ASN A 365 -0.32 -0.56 -4.26
N LEU A 366 0.06 0.72 -4.26
CA LEU A 366 1.44 1.13 -4.48
C LEU A 366 2.33 0.68 -3.33
N THR A 367 1.98 0.95 -2.08
CA THR A 367 2.82 0.55 -0.92
C THR A 367 2.73 -0.94 -0.62
N GLY A 368 1.56 -1.55 -0.79
CA GLY A 368 1.34 -2.98 -0.58
C GLY A 368 2.21 -3.85 -1.48
N TYR A 369 2.49 -3.42 -2.72
CA TYR A 369 3.45 -4.10 -3.60
C TYR A 369 4.87 -4.15 -3.03
N TYR A 370 5.30 -3.11 -2.31
CA TYR A 370 6.63 -3.07 -1.69
C TYR A 370 6.65 -3.84 -0.38
N TYR A 371 5.63 -3.68 0.47
CA TYR A 371 5.50 -4.49 1.68
C TYR A 371 5.54 -6.00 1.36
N ALA A 372 4.79 -6.44 0.35
CA ALA A 372 4.80 -7.86 -0.05
C ALA A 372 6.16 -8.36 -0.55
N GLN A 373 6.99 -7.50 -1.18
CA GLN A 373 8.36 -7.87 -1.56
C GLN A 373 9.29 -8.00 -0.36
N GLU A 374 9.00 -7.29 0.71
CA GLU A 374 9.76 -7.30 1.96
C GLU A 374 9.31 -8.43 2.91
N ASP A 375 8.55 -9.42 2.42
CA ASP A 375 7.92 -10.47 3.24
C ASP A 375 7.00 -9.90 4.33
N LEU A 376 6.39 -8.73 4.08
CA LEU A 376 5.38 -8.14 4.95
C LEU A 376 4.03 -8.32 4.29
N LEU A 377 3.08 -8.97 4.95
CA LEU A 377 1.78 -9.29 4.33
C LEU A 377 0.85 -8.07 4.41
N PRO A 378 0.61 -7.32 3.33
CA PRO A 378 -0.48 -6.35 3.31
C PRO A 378 -1.81 -7.12 3.25
N THR A 379 -2.79 -6.64 4.02
CA THR A 379 -4.13 -7.23 4.10
C THR A 379 -5.18 -6.16 4.01
N SER A 380 -6.25 -6.47 3.27
CA SER A 380 -7.51 -5.71 3.32
C SER A 380 -8.43 -6.37 4.35
N CYS A 381 -8.32 -5.94 5.60
CA CYS A 381 -9.17 -6.36 6.70
C CYS A 381 -9.33 -5.25 7.73
N SER A 382 -10.45 -5.24 8.43
CA SER A 382 -10.63 -4.35 9.58
C SER A 382 -10.17 -5.04 10.86
N SER A 383 -10.05 -4.28 11.95
CA SER A 383 -9.57 -4.81 13.21
C SER A 383 -9.99 -3.98 14.42
N ASN A 384 -10.00 -4.67 15.56
CA ASN A 384 -10.08 -4.04 16.87
C ASN A 384 -9.35 -4.88 17.91
N ARG A 385 -9.19 -4.32 19.10
CA ARG A 385 -8.36 -4.85 20.15
C ARG A 385 -9.15 -4.93 21.45
N ASN A 386 -8.99 -6.00 22.21
CA ASN A 386 -9.55 -6.08 23.55
C ASN A 386 -8.81 -5.07 24.47
N PRO A 387 -9.50 -4.13 25.11
CA PRO A 387 -8.87 -3.13 25.97
C PRO A 387 -8.31 -3.71 27.29
N GLU A 388 -8.76 -4.89 27.73
CA GLU A 388 -8.33 -5.51 28.98
C GLU A 388 -7.04 -6.33 28.83
N ASP A 389 -7.01 -7.26 27.88
CA ASP A 389 -5.87 -8.17 27.69
C ASP A 389 -4.99 -7.81 26.47
N GLY A 390 -5.40 -6.82 25.69
CA GLY A 390 -4.66 -6.35 24.52
C GLY A 390 -4.74 -7.27 23.30
N SER A 391 -5.58 -8.32 23.29
CA SER A 391 -5.74 -9.25 22.17
C SER A 391 -6.24 -8.53 20.92
N LEU A 392 -5.55 -8.70 19.78
CA LEU A 392 -5.97 -8.18 18.49
C LEU A 392 -6.92 -9.17 17.77
N PHE A 393 -7.92 -8.63 17.09
CA PHE A 393 -8.88 -9.37 16.27
C PHE A 393 -8.91 -8.78 14.85
N LEU A 394 -8.75 -9.62 13.82
CA LEU A 394 -8.84 -9.21 12.42
C LEU A 394 -10.14 -9.73 11.78
N TYR A 395 -10.78 -8.92 10.94
CA TYR A 395 -12.03 -9.25 10.25
C TYR A 395 -11.85 -9.09 8.74
N PHE A 396 -11.71 -10.22 8.04
CA PHE A 396 -11.74 -10.29 6.59
C PHE A 396 -13.18 -10.45 6.10
N GLY A 397 -13.46 -9.96 4.89
CA GLY A 397 -14.78 -9.99 4.29
C GLY A 397 -15.04 -8.69 3.53
N LEU A 398 -16.02 -8.70 2.64
CA LEU A 398 -16.44 -7.46 1.98
C LEU A 398 -17.11 -6.53 3.01
N PRO A 399 -16.78 -5.22 3.00
CA PRO A 399 -17.43 -4.25 3.88
C PRO A 399 -18.95 -4.27 3.78
N GLY A 400 -19.59 -3.93 4.89
CA GLY A 400 -21.05 -3.89 5.05
C GLY A 400 -21.42 -3.67 6.51
N LEU A 401 -22.70 -3.40 6.78
CA LEU A 401 -23.16 -2.98 8.12
C LEU A 401 -22.73 -3.92 9.26
N GLU A 402 -22.78 -5.24 9.06
CA GLU A 402 -22.35 -6.21 10.08
C GLU A 402 -20.84 -6.24 10.31
N HIS A 403 -20.05 -6.02 9.25
CA HIS A 403 -18.58 -5.94 9.33
C HIS A 403 -18.19 -4.68 10.10
N THR A 404 -18.70 -3.51 9.68
CA THR A 404 -18.50 -2.23 10.38
C THR A 404 -18.96 -2.30 11.84
N ALA A 405 -20.07 -2.97 12.14
CA ALA A 405 -20.55 -3.14 13.51
C ALA A 405 -19.62 -4.02 14.37
N ALA A 406 -19.04 -5.07 13.80
CA ALA A 406 -18.06 -5.91 14.50
C ALA A 406 -16.75 -5.14 14.77
N THR A 407 -16.30 -4.35 13.81
CA THR A 407 -15.10 -3.50 13.88
C THR A 407 -15.24 -2.39 14.92
N LEU A 408 -16.36 -1.65 14.89
CA LEU A 408 -16.62 -0.49 15.76
C LEU A 408 -17.40 -0.87 17.03
N ALA A 409 -17.23 -2.11 17.50
CA ALA A 409 -17.85 -2.59 18.71
C ALA A 409 -17.31 -1.82 19.92
N ARG A 410 -18.20 -1.17 20.70
CA ARG A 410 -17.84 -0.27 21.81
C ARG A 410 -17.14 -0.96 22.99
N ASP A 411 -17.17 -2.28 23.05
CA ASP A 411 -16.46 -3.11 24.04
C ASP A 411 -15.00 -3.38 23.64
N CYS A 412 -14.58 -2.99 22.43
CA CYS A 412 -13.22 -3.11 21.92
C CYS A 412 -12.61 -1.73 21.64
N ALA A 413 -11.28 -1.65 21.59
CA ALA A 413 -10.56 -0.50 21.06
C ALA A 413 -10.43 -0.62 19.53
N PHE A 414 -10.91 0.36 18.78
CA PHE A 414 -10.78 0.41 17.32
C PHE A 414 -9.30 0.50 16.92
N PHE A 415 -8.85 -0.39 16.02
CA PHE A 415 -7.45 -0.44 15.61
C PHE A 415 -7.27 -0.03 14.13
N GLY A 416 -8.18 -0.44 13.24
CA GLY A 416 -8.20 0.00 11.84
C GLY A 416 -9.44 -0.51 11.09
N ASP A 417 -9.88 0.19 10.05
CA ASP A 417 -11.10 -0.14 9.29
C ASP A 417 -10.85 -0.94 8.01
N ALA A 418 -9.68 -0.82 7.37
CA ALA A 418 -9.48 -1.48 6.07
C ALA A 418 -8.12 -2.12 5.83
N HIS A 419 -7.00 -1.50 6.21
CA HIS A 419 -5.69 -1.94 5.71
C HIS A 419 -4.67 -2.15 6.82
N HIS A 420 -4.04 -3.33 6.82
CA HIS A 420 -3.02 -3.70 7.79
C HIS A 420 -1.83 -4.37 7.12
N VAL A 421 -0.68 -4.35 7.79
CA VAL A 421 0.46 -5.19 7.44
C VAL A 421 0.72 -6.18 8.58
N TRP A 422 0.79 -7.46 8.24
CA TRP A 422 1.12 -8.55 9.17
C TRP A 422 2.56 -9.02 8.94
N THR A 423 3.41 -8.70 9.92
CA THR A 423 4.83 -9.05 9.96
C THR A 423 5.04 -10.37 10.70
N ARG A 424 6.28 -10.86 10.75
CA ARG A 424 6.64 -12.00 11.60
C ARG A 424 6.55 -11.72 13.11
N ASP A 425 6.47 -10.45 13.50
CA ASP A 425 6.48 -10.02 14.91
C ASP A 425 5.11 -9.52 15.40
N GLY A 426 4.23 -9.11 14.49
CA GLY A 426 2.98 -8.44 14.86
C GLY A 426 2.20 -7.91 13.68
N VAL A 427 1.28 -7.01 13.97
CA VAL A 427 0.42 -6.35 12.97
C VAL A 427 0.41 -4.85 13.23
N PHE A 428 0.45 -4.06 12.16
CA PHE A 428 0.27 -2.62 12.25
C PHE A 428 -0.74 -2.13 11.21
N ASN A 429 -1.45 -1.06 11.57
CA ASN A 429 -2.42 -0.40 10.69
C ASN A 429 -1.67 0.43 9.63
N LEU A 430 -2.15 0.42 8.39
CA LEU A 430 -1.58 1.24 7.30
C LEU A 430 -2.08 2.68 7.29
N GLU A 431 -3.22 2.93 7.92
CA GLU A 431 -4.00 4.17 7.83
C GLU A 431 -4.22 4.77 9.22
N TRP A 432 -4.71 6.02 9.27
CA TRP A 432 -4.96 6.78 10.50
C TRP A 432 -6.30 7.53 10.49
N GLY A 433 -7.28 6.91 9.84
CA GLY A 433 -8.64 7.39 9.73
C GLY A 433 -9.59 6.29 9.33
N CYS A 434 -10.79 6.70 8.92
CA CYS A 434 -11.80 5.80 8.40
C CYS A 434 -12.39 6.35 7.10
N TYR A 435 -12.83 5.45 6.24
CA TYR A 435 -13.66 5.77 5.08
C TYR A 435 -14.74 4.71 4.96
N GLU A 436 -15.86 4.97 5.61
CA GLU A 436 -16.93 4.00 5.89
C GLU A 436 -18.21 4.32 5.09
N PRO A 437 -18.98 3.30 4.68
CA PRO A 437 -20.33 3.51 4.16
C PRO A 437 -21.21 4.26 5.16
N ALA A 438 -21.99 5.20 4.64
CA ALA A 438 -22.92 6.02 5.41
C ALA A 438 -24.34 6.06 4.79
N ASP A 439 -24.63 5.15 3.86
CA ASP A 439 -25.99 4.82 3.44
C ASP A 439 -26.75 4.17 4.59
N ASP A 440 -28.03 4.51 4.72
CA ASP A 440 -28.96 4.02 5.75
C ASP A 440 -28.41 4.07 7.19
N LEU A 441 -27.62 5.11 7.48
CA LEU A 441 -26.95 5.27 8.76
C LEU A 441 -27.95 5.58 9.90
N ASP A 442 -28.12 4.63 10.82
CA ASP A 442 -28.98 4.75 11.99
C ASP A 442 -28.18 4.93 13.30
N PRO A 443 -28.58 5.87 14.19
CA PRO A 443 -27.87 6.13 15.45
C PRO A 443 -27.89 4.97 16.46
N THR A 444 -28.79 4.00 16.30
CA THR A 444 -28.93 2.84 17.18
C THR A 444 -28.07 1.68 16.70
N THR A 445 -28.10 1.39 15.40
CA THR A 445 -27.36 0.27 14.81
C THR A 445 -25.91 0.65 14.47
N ASN A 446 -25.65 1.90 14.09
CA ASN A 446 -24.33 2.40 13.69
C ASN A 446 -23.92 3.66 14.49
N PRO A 447 -23.97 3.63 15.84
CA PRO A 447 -23.80 4.82 16.67
C PRO A 447 -22.46 5.53 16.48
N VAL A 448 -21.39 4.78 16.19
CA VAL A 448 -20.03 5.31 16.07
C VAL A 448 -19.88 6.11 14.77
N VAL A 449 -20.19 5.50 13.62
CA VAL A 449 -20.15 6.18 12.31
C VAL A 449 -21.16 7.34 12.29
N TYR A 450 -22.36 7.17 12.86
CA TYR A 450 -23.36 8.25 12.96
C TYR A 450 -22.87 9.45 13.77
N THR A 451 -22.11 9.21 14.84
CA THR A 451 -21.54 10.30 15.64
C THR A 451 -20.38 10.96 14.91
N ALA A 452 -19.47 10.17 14.33
CA ALA A 452 -18.32 10.66 13.59
C ALA A 452 -18.73 11.46 12.33
N SER A 453 -19.77 11.01 11.62
CA SER A 453 -20.28 11.63 10.39
C SER A 453 -20.84 13.05 10.58
N ARG A 454 -21.09 13.45 11.83
CA ARG A 454 -21.69 14.74 12.20
C ARG A 454 -20.70 15.67 12.92
N ARG A 455 -19.41 15.36 12.91
CA ARG A 455 -18.36 16.17 13.53
C ARG A 455 -17.67 17.08 12.52
N PHE A 456 -17.01 18.12 13.03
CA PHE A 456 -16.21 19.03 12.20
C PHE A 456 -15.18 18.26 11.37
N ALA A 457 -15.02 18.68 10.11
CA ALA A 457 -14.06 18.15 9.14
C ALA A 457 -14.26 16.68 8.70
N THR A 458 -15.35 16.04 9.12
CA THR A 458 -15.82 14.82 8.45
C THR A 458 -16.29 15.17 7.04
N ILE A 459 -15.84 14.40 6.04
CA ILE A 459 -16.31 14.49 4.67
C ILE A 459 -17.43 13.47 4.48
N LEU A 460 -18.58 13.95 4.02
CA LEU A 460 -19.70 13.14 3.56
C LEU A 460 -19.77 13.26 2.04
N GLU A 461 -19.27 12.24 1.37
CA GLU A 461 -19.22 12.15 -0.09
C GLU A 461 -20.58 11.65 -0.61
N ASN A 462 -21.14 12.38 -1.58
CA ASN A 462 -22.41 12.11 -2.26
C ASN A 462 -23.67 12.14 -1.38
N VAL A 463 -23.58 12.61 -0.13
CA VAL A 463 -24.75 12.70 0.76
C VAL A 463 -25.79 13.70 0.26
N ARG A 464 -27.08 13.33 0.34
CA ARG A 464 -28.17 14.29 0.11
C ARG A 464 -28.29 15.25 1.28
N VAL A 465 -28.62 16.50 0.97
CA VAL A 465 -28.67 17.59 1.95
C VAL A 465 -30.00 18.34 1.86
N THR A 466 -30.63 18.58 3.02
CA THR A 466 -31.85 19.39 3.14
C THR A 466 -31.60 20.88 2.92
N GLU A 467 -32.66 21.67 2.73
CA GLU A 467 -32.57 23.14 2.65
C GLU A 467 -31.91 23.80 3.88
N HIS A 468 -32.03 23.17 5.05
CA HIS A 468 -31.41 23.62 6.31
C HIS A 468 -30.00 23.04 6.52
N ARG A 469 -29.35 22.53 5.47
CA ARG A 469 -28.00 21.95 5.49
C ARG A 469 -27.83 20.79 6.46
N ARG A 470 -28.84 19.93 6.59
CA ARG A 470 -28.74 18.65 7.31
C ARG A 470 -28.56 17.51 6.31
N ALA A 471 -27.63 16.59 6.62
CA ALA A 471 -27.47 15.34 5.88
C ALA A 471 -28.73 14.47 5.99
N ILE A 472 -29.04 13.76 4.92
CA ILE A 472 -30.09 12.75 4.85
C ILE A 472 -29.38 11.42 4.63
N PHE A 473 -29.43 10.53 5.63
CA PHE A 473 -28.79 9.21 5.56
C PHE A 473 -29.76 8.10 5.16
N SER A 474 -31.07 8.31 5.25
CA SER A 474 -32.11 7.34 4.93
C SER A 474 -32.36 7.23 3.42
N THR A 475 -31.30 6.94 2.68
CA THR A 475 -31.30 6.82 1.22
C THR A 475 -30.45 5.59 0.86
N PRO A 476 -31.09 4.42 0.71
CA PRO A 476 -30.41 3.22 0.27
C PRO A 476 -29.78 3.44 -1.11
N ASP A 477 -28.59 2.86 -1.33
CA ASP A 477 -27.91 2.76 -2.63
C ASP A 477 -27.44 4.09 -3.27
N ASP A 478 -27.36 5.19 -2.49
CA ASP A 478 -26.81 6.46 -2.97
C ASP A 478 -25.26 6.48 -2.99
N GLY A 479 -24.62 5.45 -2.42
CA GLY A 479 -23.16 5.35 -2.39
C GLY A 479 -22.52 6.40 -1.48
N VAL A 480 -23.21 6.77 -0.40
CA VAL A 480 -22.75 7.78 0.55
C VAL A 480 -21.60 7.22 1.37
N MET A 481 -20.48 7.94 1.38
CA MET A 481 -19.29 7.57 2.16
C MET A 481 -18.94 8.66 3.17
N ALA A 482 -18.48 8.23 4.35
CA ALA A 482 -18.01 9.12 5.41
C ALA A 482 -16.51 8.93 5.64
N SER A 483 -15.71 9.97 5.35
CA SER A 483 -14.29 10.03 5.71
C SER A 483 -14.08 10.91 6.93
N PHE A 484 -13.47 10.36 7.97
CA PHE A 484 -13.15 11.09 9.21
C PHE A 484 -11.84 10.60 9.82
N PRO A 485 -11.10 11.46 10.54
CA PRO A 485 -9.87 11.06 11.19
C PRO A 485 -10.15 10.09 12.34
N ILE A 486 -9.17 9.27 12.68
CA ILE A 486 -9.33 8.22 13.70
C ILE A 486 -9.72 8.77 15.08
N THR A 487 -9.39 10.04 15.34
CA THR A 487 -9.71 10.76 16.58
C THR A 487 -11.20 11.06 16.76
N HIS A 488 -12.01 10.87 15.73
CA HIS A 488 -13.47 10.97 15.85
C HIS A 488 -14.10 9.73 16.49
N ILE A 489 -13.33 8.64 16.64
CA ILE A 489 -13.71 7.43 17.37
C ILE A 489 -13.16 7.54 18.81
N ASP A 490 -14.05 7.53 19.80
CA ASP A 490 -13.67 7.77 21.19
C ASP A 490 -12.85 6.60 21.80
N HIS A 491 -13.10 5.36 21.37
CA HIS A 491 -12.44 4.14 21.85
C HIS A 491 -11.36 3.65 20.88
N VAL A 492 -10.45 4.53 20.45
CA VAL A 492 -9.38 4.20 19.48
C VAL A 492 -8.12 3.67 20.17
N ASP A 493 -7.47 2.67 19.57
CA ASP A 493 -6.08 2.30 19.87
C ASP A 493 -5.13 3.33 19.26
N ARG A 494 -4.37 4.03 20.11
CA ARG A 494 -3.43 5.07 19.70
C ARG A 494 -2.01 4.57 19.44
N GLY A 495 -1.77 3.27 19.62
CA GLY A 495 -0.48 2.64 19.37
C GLY A 495 -0.31 2.26 17.91
N GLY A 496 -1.39 1.80 17.26
CA GLY A 496 -1.40 1.49 15.82
C GLY A 496 -0.61 0.25 15.43
N ALA A 497 0.18 -0.33 16.33
CA ALA A 497 0.90 -1.58 16.17
C ALA A 497 0.57 -2.49 17.37
N ALA A 498 0.48 -3.79 17.13
CA ALA A 498 0.15 -4.79 18.13
C ALA A 498 0.89 -6.10 17.86
N ALA A 499 0.93 -6.96 18.89
CA ALA A 499 1.33 -8.35 18.73
C ALA A 499 0.37 -9.09 17.78
N HIS A 500 0.68 -10.35 17.49
CA HIS A 500 -0.16 -11.18 16.63
C HIS A 500 -1.63 -11.23 17.07
N PRO A 501 -2.56 -11.31 16.11
CA PRO A 501 -3.97 -11.45 16.43
C PRO A 501 -4.25 -12.76 17.15
N ARG A 502 -5.10 -12.69 18.16
CA ARG A 502 -5.61 -13.88 18.84
C ARG A 502 -6.65 -14.60 17.97
N HIS A 503 -7.46 -13.82 17.25
CA HIS A 503 -8.46 -14.35 16.33
C HIS A 503 -8.43 -13.67 14.97
N VAL A 504 -8.63 -14.48 13.93
CA VAL A 504 -8.97 -14.04 12.58
C VAL A 504 -10.39 -14.51 12.28
N PHE A 505 -11.23 -13.58 11.85
CA PHE A 505 -12.60 -13.84 11.42
C PHE A 505 -12.70 -13.66 9.92
N VAL A 506 -13.25 -14.64 9.21
CA VAL A 506 -13.64 -14.54 7.80
C VAL A 506 -15.16 -14.41 7.76
N LEU A 507 -15.63 -13.19 7.50
CA LEU A 507 -17.04 -12.84 7.42
C LEU A 507 -17.51 -13.03 5.97
N VAL A 508 -18.51 -13.89 5.79
CA VAL A 508 -19.02 -14.27 4.47
C VAL A 508 -20.51 -14.00 4.42
N ARG A 509 -21.00 -13.25 3.41
CA ARG A 509 -22.44 -13.23 3.13
C ARG A 509 -22.80 -14.49 2.37
N ASP A 510 -23.69 -15.27 2.93
CA ASP A 510 -24.08 -16.58 2.39
C ASP A 510 -25.60 -16.75 2.45
N THR A 511 -26.29 -16.10 1.52
CA THR A 511 -27.73 -16.28 1.36
C THR A 511 -28.12 -17.66 0.82
N PHE A 512 -27.16 -18.49 0.41
CA PHE A 512 -27.41 -19.86 -0.06
C PHE A 512 -27.38 -20.88 1.08
N GLY A 513 -26.84 -20.53 2.25
CA GLY A 513 -26.60 -21.48 3.34
C GLY A 513 -25.59 -22.57 2.96
N ALA A 514 -24.61 -22.22 2.13
CA ALA A 514 -23.51 -23.07 1.74
C ALA A 514 -22.57 -23.40 2.92
N PHE A 515 -22.44 -22.48 3.87
CA PHE A 515 -21.57 -22.56 5.03
C PHE A 515 -22.35 -22.69 6.34
N PRO A 516 -21.76 -23.31 7.39
CA PRO A 516 -22.29 -23.22 8.74
C PRO A 516 -22.21 -21.78 9.26
N ALA A 517 -23.10 -21.41 10.18
CA ALA A 517 -23.15 -20.04 10.73
C ALA A 517 -21.84 -19.63 11.45
N LEU A 518 -21.21 -20.58 12.16
CA LEU A 518 -19.90 -20.40 12.77
C LEU A 518 -19.09 -21.68 12.61
N ALA A 519 -17.85 -21.56 12.15
CA ALA A 519 -16.91 -22.67 12.06
C ALA A 519 -15.50 -22.25 12.49
N ARG A 520 -14.83 -23.09 13.28
CA ARG A 520 -13.39 -23.01 13.51
C ARG A 520 -12.67 -23.61 12.31
N LEU A 521 -11.68 -22.87 11.81
CA LEU A 521 -10.89 -23.22 10.64
C LEU A 521 -9.45 -23.54 11.04
N THR A 522 -8.81 -24.43 10.28
CA THR A 522 -7.34 -24.54 10.29
C THR A 522 -6.70 -23.38 9.51
N PRO A 523 -5.39 -23.11 9.68
CA PRO A 523 -4.68 -22.14 8.86
C PRO A 523 -4.84 -22.38 7.35
N GLU A 524 -4.78 -23.64 6.91
CA GLU A 524 -4.94 -24.03 5.50
C GLU A 524 -6.36 -23.75 4.99
N GLN A 525 -7.37 -24.09 5.79
CA GLN A 525 -8.77 -23.81 5.46
C GLN A 525 -9.02 -22.31 5.36
N THR A 526 -8.40 -21.52 6.24
CA THR A 526 -8.51 -20.05 6.27
C THR A 526 -7.89 -19.42 5.04
N ALA A 527 -6.65 -19.77 4.71
CA ALA A 527 -5.97 -19.28 3.52
C ALA A 527 -6.72 -19.67 2.23
N ALA A 528 -7.22 -20.91 2.16
CA ALA A 528 -7.98 -21.37 1.00
C ALA A 528 -9.34 -20.65 0.88
N LEU A 529 -10.05 -20.41 1.98
CA LEU A 529 -11.31 -19.68 1.98
C LEU A 529 -11.11 -18.21 1.57
N LEU A 530 -10.05 -17.56 2.03
CA LEU A 530 -9.70 -16.21 1.59
C LEU A 530 -9.32 -16.19 0.12
N LEU A 531 -8.55 -17.17 -0.37
CA LEU A 531 -8.23 -17.30 -1.79
C LEU A 531 -9.49 -17.50 -2.66
N LEU A 532 -10.52 -18.17 -2.15
CA LEU A 532 -11.81 -18.26 -2.81
C LEU A 532 -12.55 -16.91 -2.83
N GLY A 533 -12.59 -16.26 -1.66
CA GLY A 533 -13.31 -15.02 -1.40
C GLY A 533 -14.75 -15.06 -1.90
N TYR A 534 -15.46 -16.10 -1.49
CA TYR A 534 -16.88 -16.29 -1.81
C TYR A 534 -17.73 -15.25 -1.11
N ASP A 535 -18.63 -14.62 -1.85
CA ASP A 535 -19.65 -13.72 -1.34
C ASP A 535 -20.96 -13.90 -2.12
N ALA A 536 -22.08 -14.09 -1.43
CA ALA A 536 -23.40 -14.18 -2.02
C ALA A 536 -24.36 -13.28 -1.23
N PRO A 537 -24.53 -12.01 -1.64
CA PRO A 537 -25.49 -11.10 -1.03
C PRO A 537 -26.92 -11.48 -1.40
N ALA A 538 -27.91 -10.91 -0.71
CA ALA A 538 -29.31 -11.06 -1.10
C ALA A 538 -29.57 -10.41 -2.48
N GLY A 539 -30.39 -11.05 -3.31
CA GLY A 539 -30.89 -10.47 -4.55
C GLY A 539 -32.02 -9.47 -4.29
N GLU A 540 -32.39 -8.70 -5.31
CA GLU A 540 -33.42 -7.64 -5.22
C GLU A 540 -34.77 -8.13 -4.67
N ASN A 541 -35.10 -9.41 -4.88
CA ASN A 541 -36.33 -10.03 -4.39
C ASN A 541 -36.23 -10.61 -2.96
N GLY A 542 -35.12 -10.35 -2.25
CA GLY A 542 -34.81 -10.92 -0.93
C GLY A 542 -34.41 -12.40 -0.94
N GLY A 543 -34.36 -13.04 -2.12
CA GLY A 543 -33.82 -14.39 -2.30
C GLY A 543 -32.29 -14.41 -2.45
N PRO A 544 -31.68 -15.58 -2.69
CA PRO A 544 -30.23 -15.66 -2.89
C PRO A 544 -29.77 -14.88 -4.12
N GLY A 545 -28.77 -14.01 -3.97
CA GLY A 545 -28.16 -13.28 -5.09
C GLY A 545 -27.20 -14.15 -5.88
N VAL A 546 -26.49 -13.58 -6.86
CA VAL A 546 -25.49 -14.32 -7.65
C VAL A 546 -24.19 -14.45 -6.84
N PRO A 547 -23.65 -15.66 -6.60
CA PRO A 547 -22.36 -15.83 -5.96
C PRO A 547 -21.24 -15.14 -6.72
N ARG A 548 -20.36 -14.47 -5.97
CA ARG A 548 -19.16 -13.81 -6.44
C ARG A 548 -17.95 -14.46 -5.79
N TYR A 549 -16.85 -14.52 -6.53
CA TYR A 549 -15.60 -15.10 -6.08
C TYR A 549 -14.51 -14.07 -6.34
N ARG A 550 -14.01 -13.46 -5.26
CA ARG A 550 -13.00 -12.41 -5.31
C ARG A 550 -11.93 -12.74 -4.28
N PRO A 551 -10.77 -13.29 -4.68
CA PRO A 551 -9.70 -13.63 -3.75
C PRO A 551 -9.44 -12.50 -2.76
N PHE A 552 -9.28 -12.83 -1.49
CA PHE A 552 -9.12 -11.91 -0.37
C PHE A 552 -10.26 -10.90 -0.15
N PHE A 553 -11.45 -11.17 -0.70
CA PHE A 553 -12.59 -10.24 -0.71
C PHE A 553 -12.22 -8.90 -1.34
N ASP A 554 -11.31 -8.95 -2.30
CA ASP A 554 -10.48 -7.80 -2.58
C ASP A 554 -11.25 -6.69 -3.30
N GLU A 555 -11.58 -5.65 -2.54
CA GLU A 555 -12.01 -4.38 -3.10
C GLU A 555 -10.83 -3.62 -3.68
N TYR A 556 -9.58 -3.92 -3.28
CA TYR A 556 -8.31 -3.23 -3.53
C TYR A 556 -7.28 -4.11 -4.26
N PRO A 557 -7.45 -4.34 -5.58
CA PRO A 557 -6.79 -5.40 -6.34
C PRO A 557 -5.31 -5.62 -6.03
N LEU A 558 -4.96 -6.78 -5.50
CA LEU A 558 -3.59 -7.18 -5.21
C LEU A 558 -2.74 -7.25 -6.50
N LEU A 559 -1.49 -6.77 -6.42
CA LEU A 559 -0.60 -6.70 -7.60
C LEU A 559 0.18 -7.99 -7.90
N PHE A 560 0.32 -8.87 -6.91
CA PHE A 560 0.90 -10.21 -7.10
C PHE A 560 -0.22 -11.23 -7.29
N HIS A 561 0.14 -12.43 -7.76
CA HIS A 561 -0.83 -13.51 -7.85
C HIS A 561 -1.42 -13.80 -6.45
N PRO A 562 -2.75 -13.94 -6.30
CA PRO A 562 -3.40 -14.09 -4.97
C PRO A 562 -2.82 -15.22 -4.10
N ALA A 563 -2.28 -16.28 -4.73
CA ALA A 563 -1.62 -17.36 -4.00
C ALA A 563 -0.39 -16.91 -3.18
N VAL A 564 0.34 -15.87 -3.61
CA VAL A 564 1.47 -15.31 -2.84
C VAL A 564 0.97 -14.84 -1.47
N TYR A 565 -0.12 -14.08 -1.45
CA TYR A 565 -0.72 -13.58 -0.21
C TYR A 565 -1.32 -14.71 0.63
N ALA A 566 -1.86 -15.77 -0.01
CA ALA A 566 -2.34 -16.95 0.71
C ALA A 566 -1.22 -17.70 1.42
N VAL A 567 -0.05 -17.82 0.78
CA VAL A 567 1.15 -18.44 1.38
C VAL A 567 1.72 -17.59 2.51
N LEU A 568 1.79 -16.27 2.33
CA LEU A 568 2.19 -15.34 3.37
C LEU A 568 1.24 -15.42 4.57
N LEU A 569 -0.08 -15.36 4.33
CA LEU A 569 -1.08 -15.48 5.39
C LEU A 569 -0.98 -16.81 6.13
N TRP A 570 -0.91 -17.93 5.42
CA TRP A 570 -0.79 -19.24 6.03
C TRP A 570 0.42 -19.33 6.97
N GLU A 571 1.56 -18.78 6.55
CA GLU A 571 2.74 -18.73 7.41
C GLU A 571 2.50 -17.87 8.66
N ARG A 572 1.93 -16.67 8.50
CA ARG A 572 1.61 -15.79 9.63
C ARG A 572 0.66 -16.45 10.62
N LEU A 573 -0.36 -17.17 10.14
CA LEU A 573 -1.29 -17.94 10.97
C LEU A 573 -0.59 -19.07 11.73
N ARG A 574 0.35 -19.78 11.11
CA ARG A 574 1.08 -20.88 11.75
C ARG A 574 2.05 -20.40 12.82
N ILE A 575 2.82 -19.36 12.54
CA ILE A 575 3.82 -18.83 13.49
C ILE A 575 3.14 -18.24 14.73
N SER A 576 2.00 -17.58 14.54
CA SER A 576 1.28 -16.90 15.62
C SER A 576 0.31 -17.77 16.42
N GLU A 577 0.05 -19.01 15.96
CA GLU A 577 -1.01 -19.86 16.51
C GLU A 577 -2.40 -19.18 16.55
N THR A 578 -2.65 -18.24 15.63
CA THR A 578 -3.90 -17.48 15.54
C THR A 578 -5.09 -18.42 15.33
N GLN A 579 -6.14 -18.29 16.16
CA GLN A 579 -7.36 -19.07 15.97
C GLN A 579 -8.23 -18.46 14.88
N CYS A 580 -8.59 -19.25 13.88
CA CYS A 580 -9.33 -18.78 12.72
C CYS A 580 -10.80 -19.23 12.75
N TRP A 581 -11.69 -18.34 12.34
CA TRP A 581 -13.14 -18.55 12.39
C TRP A 581 -13.82 -18.08 11.12
N LEU A 582 -14.70 -18.89 10.55
CA LEU A 582 -15.69 -18.48 9.56
C LEU A 582 -16.96 -18.04 10.28
N VAL A 583 -17.53 -16.90 9.88
CA VAL A 583 -18.85 -16.44 10.32
C VAL A 583 -19.68 -16.14 9.07
N ALA A 584 -20.75 -16.92 8.87
CA ALA A 584 -21.62 -16.78 7.70
C ALA A 584 -22.86 -15.95 8.04
N SER A 585 -22.97 -14.75 7.46
CA SER A 585 -24.11 -13.85 7.59
C SER A 585 -25.19 -14.14 6.55
N GLY A 586 -26.45 -13.86 6.88
CA GLY A 586 -27.59 -14.12 5.99
C GLY A 586 -27.92 -15.59 5.75
N SER A 587 -27.20 -16.52 6.38
CA SER A 587 -27.45 -17.96 6.27
C SER A 587 -28.72 -18.34 7.05
N ALA A 588 -29.58 -19.17 6.44
CA ALA A 588 -30.72 -19.80 7.11
C ALA A 588 -30.32 -20.67 8.32
N ARG A 589 -29.01 -20.89 8.52
CA ARG A 589 -28.41 -21.63 9.65
C ARG A 589 -28.07 -20.76 10.85
N ALA A 590 -28.19 -19.43 10.77
CA ALA A 590 -27.85 -18.52 11.85
C ALA A 590 -29.10 -18.15 12.68
N GLU A 591 -29.31 -18.78 13.83
CA GLU A 591 -30.36 -18.36 14.79
C GLU A 591 -30.01 -17.03 15.49
N SER A 592 -28.73 -16.70 15.58
CA SER A 592 -28.18 -15.47 16.15
C SER A 592 -27.35 -14.73 15.10
N GLY A 593 -27.52 -13.41 14.98
CA GLY A 593 -26.80 -12.60 13.99
C GLY A 593 -25.26 -12.65 14.14
N SER A 594 -24.54 -12.45 13.03
CA SER A 594 -23.07 -12.61 12.91
C SER A 594 -22.28 -11.85 13.98
N VAL A 595 -22.69 -10.62 14.30
CA VAL A 595 -22.04 -9.78 15.34
C VAL A 595 -22.09 -10.44 16.72
N SER A 596 -23.19 -11.12 17.05
CA SER A 596 -23.34 -11.87 18.30
C SER A 596 -22.40 -13.08 18.36
N LEU A 597 -22.26 -13.81 17.24
CA LEU A 597 -21.35 -14.96 17.14
C LEU A 597 -19.89 -14.52 17.29
N VAL A 598 -19.49 -13.44 16.62
CA VAL A 598 -18.16 -12.81 16.81
C VAL A 598 -17.94 -12.46 18.28
N ALA A 599 -18.89 -11.78 18.92
CA ALA A 599 -18.79 -11.41 20.32
C ALA A 599 -18.68 -12.63 21.26
N ARG A 600 -19.36 -13.74 20.96
CA ARG A 600 -19.22 -15.00 21.72
C ARG A 600 -17.81 -15.56 21.61
N VAL A 601 -17.23 -15.59 20.40
CA VAL A 601 -15.86 -16.08 20.20
C VAL A 601 -14.84 -15.20 20.91
N ARG A 602 -14.89 -13.87 20.71
CA ARG A 602 -13.95 -12.92 21.34
C ARG A 602 -13.94 -13.05 22.87
N ASN A 603 -15.11 -13.30 23.45
CA ASN A 603 -15.30 -13.44 24.90
C ASN A 603 -15.10 -14.87 25.42
N GLY A 604 -14.64 -15.82 24.59
CA GLY A 604 -14.40 -17.21 25.00
C GLY A 604 -15.67 -17.99 25.39
N LYS A 605 -16.84 -17.61 24.86
CA LYS A 605 -18.16 -18.20 25.16
C LYS A 605 -18.59 -19.29 24.17
N ILE A 606 -17.64 -19.86 23.42
CA ILE A 606 -17.82 -21.04 22.57
C ILE A 606 -17.01 -22.18 23.18
N SER A 607 -17.67 -23.24 23.62
CA SER A 607 -16.99 -24.42 24.15
C SER A 607 -16.69 -25.45 23.05
N GLU A 608 -15.62 -26.24 23.20
CA GLU A 608 -15.27 -27.28 22.20
C GLU A 608 -16.37 -28.33 22.02
N GLY A 609 -17.16 -28.61 23.07
CA GLY A 609 -18.28 -29.55 23.02
C GLY A 609 -19.49 -29.07 22.20
N GLU A 610 -19.56 -27.78 21.85
CA GLU A 610 -20.58 -27.25 20.95
C GLU A 610 -20.25 -27.44 19.47
N LEU A 611 -18.98 -27.75 19.15
CA LEU A 611 -18.52 -27.85 17.77
C LEU A 611 -18.57 -29.31 17.27
N ILE A 612 -19.21 -29.50 16.12
CA ILE A 612 -19.32 -30.79 15.43
C ILE A 612 -18.70 -30.71 14.03
N PRO A 613 -18.24 -31.82 13.45
CA PRO A 613 -17.76 -31.82 12.07
C PRO A 613 -18.89 -31.50 11.09
N ASP A 614 -18.70 -30.50 10.24
CA ASP A 614 -19.60 -30.20 9.12
C ASP A 614 -19.51 -31.32 8.06
N PRO A 615 -20.64 -31.89 7.61
CA PRO A 615 -20.62 -33.04 6.70
C PRO A 615 -20.13 -32.70 5.28
N VAL A 616 -20.14 -31.42 4.89
CA VAL A 616 -19.73 -30.99 3.54
C VAL A 616 -18.30 -30.48 3.57
N TRP A 617 -17.98 -29.58 4.48
CA TRP A 617 -16.70 -28.88 4.53
C TRP A 617 -15.69 -29.53 5.45
N ASN A 618 -16.13 -30.41 6.34
CA ASN A 618 -15.32 -30.97 7.43
C ASN A 618 -14.71 -29.89 8.33
N PHE A 619 -15.42 -28.77 8.48
CA PHE A 619 -15.09 -27.72 9.44
C PHE A 619 -15.58 -28.14 10.83
N SER A 620 -14.96 -27.63 11.89
CA SER A 620 -15.48 -27.79 13.26
C SER A 620 -16.47 -26.65 13.54
N CYS A 621 -17.78 -26.92 13.48
CA CYS A 621 -18.81 -25.88 13.41
C CYS A 621 -19.90 -26.01 14.47
N LEU A 622 -20.61 -24.90 14.76
CA LEU A 622 -21.83 -24.98 15.57
C LEU A 622 -22.88 -25.84 14.87
N ALA A 623 -23.56 -26.69 15.63
CA ALA A 623 -24.63 -27.52 15.11
C ALA A 623 -25.70 -26.65 14.43
N ALA A 624 -26.07 -27.02 13.20
CA ALA A 624 -27.15 -26.34 12.49
C ALA A 624 -28.49 -26.59 13.20
N PRO A 625 -29.40 -25.60 13.24
CA PRO A 625 -30.73 -25.80 13.78
C PRO A 625 -31.51 -26.88 12.99
N PRO A 626 -32.46 -27.59 13.62
CA PRO A 626 -33.28 -28.59 12.94
C PRO A 626 -33.97 -28.00 11.70
N GLY A 627 -33.69 -28.55 10.51
CA GLY A 627 -34.24 -28.08 9.23
C GLY A 627 -33.37 -27.06 8.47
N GLY A 628 -32.20 -26.66 9.00
CA GLY A 628 -31.33 -25.62 8.41
C GLY A 628 -30.35 -26.06 7.30
N ALA A 629 -30.35 -27.33 6.88
CA ALA A 629 -29.42 -27.78 5.83
C ALA A 629 -30.06 -27.71 4.44
N ALA A 630 -29.45 -26.97 3.52
CA ALA A 630 -29.55 -27.19 2.08
C ALA A 630 -28.24 -27.84 1.59
N PRO A 631 -28.09 -29.19 1.69
CA PRO A 631 -26.85 -29.88 1.30
C PRO A 631 -26.45 -29.59 -0.15
N GLU A 632 -27.44 -29.40 -1.05
CA GLU A 632 -27.22 -29.17 -2.48
C GLU A 632 -26.49 -27.85 -2.76
N ALA A 633 -26.87 -26.75 -2.10
CA ALA A 633 -26.22 -25.45 -2.27
C ALA A 633 -24.75 -25.49 -1.79
N ALA A 634 -24.51 -26.11 -0.63
CA ALA A 634 -23.17 -26.32 -0.09
C ALA A 634 -22.29 -27.17 -1.03
N ILE A 635 -22.84 -28.23 -1.64
CA ILE A 635 -22.13 -29.07 -2.62
C ILE A 635 -21.77 -28.27 -3.87
N GLY A 636 -22.68 -27.43 -4.37
CA GLY A 636 -22.42 -26.57 -5.53
C GLY A 636 -21.25 -25.61 -5.28
N VAL A 637 -21.30 -24.86 -4.17
CA VAL A 637 -20.22 -23.92 -3.79
C VAL A 637 -18.91 -24.66 -3.54
N ARG A 638 -18.93 -25.82 -2.88
CA ARG A 638 -17.74 -26.65 -2.66
C ARG A 638 -17.12 -27.15 -3.97
N THR A 639 -17.94 -27.52 -4.95
CA THR A 639 -17.46 -28.00 -6.26
C THR A 639 -16.76 -26.87 -7.02
N GLU A 640 -17.36 -25.67 -7.07
CA GLU A 640 -16.73 -24.50 -7.69
C GLU A 640 -15.46 -24.08 -6.95
N PHE A 641 -15.46 -24.15 -5.62
CA PHE A 641 -14.26 -23.90 -4.81
C PHE A 641 -13.12 -24.86 -5.17
N GLN A 642 -13.40 -26.17 -5.26
CA GLN A 642 -12.38 -27.16 -5.64
C GLN A 642 -11.82 -26.91 -7.03
N LYS A 643 -12.67 -26.54 -7.99
CA LYS A 643 -12.24 -26.18 -9.35
C LYS A 643 -11.29 -24.98 -9.33
N ARG A 644 -11.64 -23.91 -8.62
CA ARG A 644 -10.80 -22.70 -8.48
C ARG A 644 -9.49 -22.98 -7.76
N LEU A 645 -9.52 -23.75 -6.67
CA LEU A 645 -8.30 -24.13 -5.96
C LEU A 645 -7.35 -24.92 -6.86
N HIS A 646 -7.88 -25.78 -7.73
CA HIS A 646 -7.10 -26.51 -8.73
C HIS A 646 -6.51 -25.58 -9.81
N GLU A 647 -7.25 -24.57 -10.25
CA GLU A 647 -6.74 -23.52 -11.15
C GLU A 647 -5.60 -22.74 -10.49
N TYR A 648 -5.77 -22.28 -9.24
CA TYR A 648 -4.72 -21.58 -8.51
C TYR A 648 -3.48 -22.46 -8.31
N ARG A 649 -3.62 -23.74 -7.97
CA ARG A 649 -2.49 -24.68 -7.85
C ARG A 649 -1.67 -24.81 -9.14
N ARG A 650 -2.31 -24.69 -10.31
CA ARG A 650 -1.61 -24.72 -11.60
C ARG A 650 -0.89 -23.42 -11.93
N LEU A 651 -1.36 -22.30 -11.39
CA LEU A 651 -0.81 -20.95 -11.59
C LEU A 651 0.28 -20.60 -10.57
N ILE A 652 0.35 -21.35 -9.47
CA ILE A 652 1.48 -21.33 -8.55
C ILE A 652 2.66 -21.98 -9.28
N ASP A 653 3.48 -21.15 -9.92
CA ASP A 653 4.73 -21.55 -10.53
C ASP A 653 5.66 -22.09 -9.42
N PRO A 654 6.15 -23.34 -9.48
CA PRO A 654 7.07 -23.87 -8.46
C PRO A 654 8.27 -22.96 -8.18
N PRO A 655 8.91 -22.31 -9.18
CA PRO A 655 9.89 -21.23 -8.99
C PRO A 655 9.42 -20.03 -8.16
N LEU A 656 8.12 -19.68 -8.18
CA LEU A 656 7.58 -18.53 -7.46
C LEU A 656 7.35 -18.86 -5.98
N VAL A 657 7.06 -20.12 -5.64
CA VAL A 657 7.04 -20.63 -4.25
C VAL A 657 8.44 -20.91 -3.72
N GLN A 658 9.32 -21.45 -4.57
CA GLN A 658 10.75 -21.61 -4.29
C GLN A 658 11.45 -20.26 -4.15
N ALA A 659 11.01 -19.22 -4.87
CA ALA A 659 11.53 -17.86 -4.72
C ALA A 659 11.15 -17.21 -3.38
N PHE A 660 10.30 -17.82 -2.56
CA PHE A 660 10.04 -17.45 -1.16
C PHE A 660 10.56 -18.50 -0.16
N GLY A 661 11.41 -19.45 -0.59
CA GLY A 661 12.03 -20.47 0.26
C GLY A 661 11.05 -21.47 0.89
N LYS A 662 9.94 -21.79 0.22
CA LYS A 662 8.91 -22.70 0.77
C LYS A 662 8.75 -23.94 -0.10
N GLU A 663 8.47 -25.09 0.53
CA GLU A 663 8.06 -26.29 -0.21
C GLU A 663 6.65 -26.10 -0.82
N PRO A 664 6.42 -26.62 -2.04
CA PRO A 664 5.22 -26.37 -2.85
C PRO A 664 3.89 -26.89 -2.29
#